data_AF-A0A381U851-F1
#
_entry.id   AF-A0A381U851-F1
#
_cell.length_a   1.000
_cell.length_b   1.000
_cell.length_c   1.000
_cell.angle_alpha   90.00
_cell.angle_beta   90.00
_cell.angle_gamma   90.00
#
_symmetry.space_group_name_H-M   'P 1'
#
loop_
_entity.id
_entity.type
_entity.pdbx_description
1 polymer ?
#
loop_
_entity_poly.entity_id
_entity_poly.type
_entity_poly.pdbx_seq_one_letter_code
_entity_poly.pdbx_strand_id
1 'polypeptide(L)'
;MPTEKVKQIKVPSEKQVTLLEKLMAHELEDVQKKALAIVLSIWKKKNVQEISYIIPELTEKQIRYTMKRYHANPTQYLQAMYDRWSKQRMVHELRSAHDKWAKRHQTKKTFDLSVRGFFNQYNKPLLAQLQNLGKNKLFVTVHDAYAHAGINPNCHLPVSYGSGEEEQRRNWTETLKIIAATYGDRVLASEYMNPKDKGDRKFIRIPDMVRYAGTDFPLSQAEKTPELRLSLASVMQEGVSLFGTKDMSSHEECWRAAVEASGFDYSEIKQKIAAANRKRFVLMFIDYLVEHDFDFKPENLTRPKYDYISYFYRGLRTTWDDSLFKEFMHEDDFLLGSLIEAYYYHEKEPTGHHQYYQENIERIFRDIYLDQDLRDASTFDDMLQGIFRRYSNGNRITRKYLEKDENESQVLGQMTELGKGSYIDFMENLGLPVKDLDSLYHDELDDPWKIEVIYESVRRLVTESLNTGENRLLGKYASTHEKGLYHAVCAKYGYWTAGLLKVGVDLKQFTNQLKTRESMQTAFHSFFHGMLKKYEFTELKNPKRVTKEGQFTCRKEVKSTVPEFYFWDKIIETRLGYHDDEPKENIEKLKAHTGMIIIVTPDGDKALTSGETGVLRIPFHQFVKESKTLLGVKLRHTEVQSLSNKLKRKLFWN
;
A
#
# COMPACT_ATOMS: atom_id res chain seq x y z
N MET A 1 -31.96 95.14 19.93
CA MET A 1 -31.23 95.02 18.65
C MET A 1 -30.46 93.71 18.64
N PRO A 2 -30.81 92.74 17.79
CA PRO A 2 -29.94 91.62 17.47
C PRO A 2 -29.07 91.97 16.25
N THR A 3 -27.77 91.74 16.40
CA THR A 3 -26.71 91.96 15.43
C THR A 3 -26.87 91.07 14.19
N GLU A 4 -26.83 91.68 13.00
CA GLU A 4 -26.71 90.96 11.73
C GLU A 4 -25.42 90.13 11.72
N LYS A 5 -25.57 88.80 11.68
CA LYS A 5 -24.46 87.90 11.33
C LYS A 5 -24.16 88.09 9.84
N VAL A 6 -23.12 88.88 9.55
CA VAL A 6 -22.49 88.94 8.23
C VAL A 6 -22.13 87.52 7.80
N LYS A 7 -22.79 86.99 6.75
CA LYS A 7 -22.39 85.73 6.10
C LYS A 7 -20.99 85.93 5.51
N GLN A 8 -19.96 85.43 6.18
CA GLN A 8 -18.63 85.29 5.59
C GLN A 8 -18.73 84.38 4.36
N ILE A 9 -18.53 84.97 3.19
CA ILE A 9 -18.40 84.25 1.92
C ILE A 9 -17.06 83.51 2.01
N LYS A 10 -17.08 82.17 2.10
CA LYS A 10 -15.87 81.35 2.04
C LYS A 10 -15.21 81.54 0.67
N VAL A 11 -14.03 82.13 0.66
CA VAL A 11 -13.19 82.24 -0.53
C VAL A 11 -12.82 80.82 -1.01
N PRO A 12 -12.98 80.48 -2.31
CA PRO A 12 -12.57 79.18 -2.82
C PRO A 12 -11.07 78.93 -2.60
N SER A 13 -10.71 77.71 -2.21
CA SER A 13 -9.29 77.30 -2.13
C SER A 13 -8.64 77.28 -3.51
N GLU A 14 -7.32 77.43 -3.59
CA GLU A 14 -6.55 77.35 -4.85
C GLU A 14 -6.86 76.09 -5.68
N LYS A 15 -7.02 74.93 -5.03
CA LYS A 15 -7.42 73.67 -5.68
C LYS A 15 -8.81 73.75 -6.33
N GLN A 16 -9.76 74.46 -5.71
CA GLN A 16 -11.10 74.66 -6.25
C GLN A 16 -11.08 75.63 -7.44
N VAL A 17 -10.25 76.68 -7.37
CA VAL A 17 -10.03 77.61 -8.49
C VAL A 17 -9.46 76.86 -9.69
N THR A 18 -8.38 76.09 -9.48
CA THR A 18 -7.75 75.29 -10.54
C THR A 18 -8.75 74.30 -11.17
N LEU A 19 -9.59 73.65 -10.36
CA LEU A 19 -10.62 72.74 -10.88
C LEU A 19 -11.70 73.50 -11.66
N LEU A 20 -12.15 74.66 -11.20
CA LEU A 20 -13.12 75.48 -11.91
C LEU A 20 -12.57 75.98 -13.25
N GLU A 21 -11.32 76.42 -13.31
CA GLU A 21 -10.63 76.79 -14.55
C GLU A 21 -10.60 75.62 -15.55
N LYS A 22 -10.23 74.42 -15.08
CA LYS A 22 -10.27 73.21 -15.92
C LYS A 22 -11.69 72.86 -16.37
N LEU A 23 -12.69 73.06 -15.52
CA LEU A 23 -14.10 72.79 -15.85
C LEU A 23 -14.69 73.78 -16.85
N MET A 24 -14.22 75.04 -16.85
CA MET A 24 -14.61 76.04 -17.84
C MET A 24 -14.17 75.66 -19.27
N ALA A 25 -13.11 74.87 -19.40
CA ALA A 25 -12.64 74.31 -20.66
C ALA A 25 -13.00 72.83 -20.86
N HIS A 26 -13.95 72.29 -20.07
CA HIS A 26 -14.32 70.87 -20.15
C HIS A 26 -15.04 70.54 -21.47
N GLU A 27 -14.78 69.38 -22.05
CA GLU A 27 -15.44 68.86 -23.26
C GLU A 27 -16.97 68.70 -23.20
N LEU A 28 -17.61 68.90 -22.04
CA LEU A 28 -19.05 68.76 -21.86
C LEU A 28 -19.64 70.14 -21.57
N GLU A 29 -20.47 70.65 -22.48
CA GLU A 29 -21.09 71.97 -22.31
C GLU A 29 -21.89 72.10 -21.02
N ASP A 30 -22.59 71.05 -20.59
CA ASP A 30 -23.36 71.09 -19.35
C ASP A 30 -22.47 71.23 -18.11
N VAL A 31 -21.24 70.70 -18.16
CA VAL A 31 -20.22 70.85 -17.12
C VAL A 31 -19.67 72.27 -17.13
N GLN A 32 -19.33 72.81 -18.30
CA GLN A 32 -18.89 74.21 -18.45
C GLN A 32 -19.94 75.19 -17.92
N LYS A 33 -21.20 75.02 -18.35
CA LYS A 33 -22.34 75.85 -17.92
C LYS A 33 -22.55 75.78 -16.40
N LYS A 34 -22.44 74.59 -15.79
CA LYS A 34 -22.52 74.44 -14.33
C LYS A 34 -21.32 75.09 -13.61
N ALA A 35 -20.12 75.00 -14.17
CA ALA A 35 -18.94 75.67 -13.62
C ALA A 35 -19.07 77.20 -13.72
N LEU A 36 -19.54 77.72 -14.86
CA LEU A 36 -19.83 79.13 -15.05
C LEU A 36 -20.91 79.62 -14.07
N ALA A 37 -21.96 78.83 -13.83
CA ALA A 37 -22.97 79.15 -12.81
C ALA A 37 -22.35 79.26 -11.41
N ILE A 38 -21.40 78.38 -11.06
CA ILE A 38 -20.66 78.45 -9.78
C ILE A 38 -19.81 79.73 -9.74
N VAL A 39 -19.12 80.04 -10.84
CA VAL A 39 -18.28 81.26 -10.96
C VAL A 39 -19.12 82.53 -10.78
N LEU A 40 -20.25 82.62 -11.49
CA LEU A 40 -21.16 83.76 -11.42
C LEU A 40 -21.78 83.94 -10.04
N SER A 41 -22.12 82.84 -9.36
CA SER A 41 -22.68 82.86 -8.02
C SER A 41 -21.66 83.33 -6.98
N ILE A 42 -20.42 82.82 -7.04
CA ILE A 42 -19.41 83.06 -5.99
C ILE A 42 -18.64 84.36 -6.22
N TRP A 43 -18.10 84.57 -7.42
CA TRP A 43 -17.23 85.72 -7.70
C TRP A 43 -17.98 86.94 -8.21
N LYS A 44 -19.06 86.76 -8.97
CA LYS A 44 -19.88 87.87 -9.47
C LYS A 44 -21.12 88.14 -8.62
N LYS A 45 -21.34 87.35 -7.55
CA LYS A 45 -22.44 87.47 -6.58
C LYS A 45 -23.83 87.52 -7.22
N LYS A 46 -24.02 86.86 -8.37
CA LYS A 46 -25.28 86.80 -9.10
C LYS A 46 -26.26 85.85 -8.41
N ASN A 47 -27.53 86.22 -8.36
CA ASN A 47 -28.59 85.38 -7.82
C ASN A 47 -29.06 84.34 -8.87
N VAL A 48 -29.89 83.38 -8.46
CA VAL A 48 -30.32 82.26 -9.34
C VAL A 48 -31.04 82.74 -10.60
N GLN A 49 -31.87 83.78 -10.50
CA GLN A 49 -32.62 84.35 -11.63
C GLN A 49 -31.68 85.03 -12.62
N GLU A 50 -30.73 85.82 -12.11
CA GLU A 50 -29.69 86.46 -12.94
C GLU A 50 -28.81 85.42 -13.64
N ILE A 51 -28.42 84.34 -12.95
CA ILE A 51 -27.62 83.26 -13.56
C ILE A 51 -28.45 82.52 -14.62
N SER A 52 -29.74 82.24 -14.36
CA SER A 52 -30.63 81.60 -15.32
C SER A 52 -30.88 82.45 -16.55
N TYR A 53 -30.78 83.78 -16.44
CA TYR A 53 -30.82 84.70 -17.58
C TYR A 53 -29.52 84.69 -18.39
N ILE A 54 -28.36 84.62 -17.71
CA ILE A 54 -27.03 84.58 -18.36
C ILE A 54 -26.76 83.21 -19.02
N ILE A 55 -27.27 82.12 -18.44
CA ILE A 55 -27.12 80.75 -18.93
C ILE A 55 -28.52 80.15 -19.12
N PRO A 56 -29.24 80.52 -20.20
CA PRO A 56 -30.64 80.13 -20.40
C PRO A 56 -30.85 78.61 -20.47
N GLU A 57 -29.81 77.84 -20.76
CA GLU A 57 -29.86 76.38 -20.84
C GLU A 57 -29.82 75.68 -19.47
N LEU A 58 -29.55 76.43 -18.39
CA LEU A 58 -29.68 75.93 -17.03
C LEU A 58 -30.94 76.49 -16.38
N THR A 59 -31.90 75.60 -16.12
CA THR A 59 -33.10 75.96 -15.34
C THR A 59 -32.70 76.41 -13.94
N GLU A 60 -33.51 77.29 -13.32
CA GLU A 60 -33.30 77.70 -11.93
C GLU A 60 -33.17 76.50 -10.97
N LYS A 61 -33.92 75.41 -11.22
CA LYS A 61 -33.83 74.17 -10.43
C LYS A 61 -32.44 73.53 -10.53
N GLN A 62 -31.87 73.46 -11.74
CA GLN A 62 -30.53 72.93 -11.97
C GLN A 62 -29.46 73.82 -11.33
N ILE A 63 -29.63 75.15 -11.38
CA ILE A 63 -28.71 76.11 -10.76
C ILE A 63 -28.75 75.96 -9.23
N ARG A 64 -29.95 75.96 -8.62
CA ARG A 64 -30.11 75.73 -7.16
C ARG A 64 -29.50 74.41 -6.72
N TYR A 65 -29.73 73.35 -7.49
CA TYR A 65 -29.15 72.03 -7.21
C TYR A 65 -27.62 72.04 -7.29
N THR A 66 -27.07 72.64 -8.35
CA THR A 66 -25.62 72.78 -8.55
C THR A 66 -24.99 73.55 -7.40
N MET A 67 -25.60 74.67 -6.99
CA MET A 67 -25.14 75.45 -5.84
C MET A 67 -25.24 74.63 -4.55
N LYS A 68 -26.36 73.93 -4.30
CA LYS A 68 -26.53 73.10 -3.11
C LYS A 68 -25.44 72.04 -2.99
N ARG A 69 -25.15 71.33 -4.10
CA ARG A 69 -24.09 70.30 -4.14
C ARG A 69 -22.70 70.89 -3.95
N TYR A 70 -22.41 72.01 -4.62
CA TYR A 70 -21.15 72.72 -4.47
C TYR A 70 -20.92 73.17 -3.02
N HIS A 71 -21.90 73.84 -2.39
CA HIS A 71 -21.74 74.32 -1.01
C HIS A 71 -21.61 73.19 0.02
N ALA A 72 -22.20 72.02 -0.23
CA ALA A 72 -22.10 70.88 0.66
C ALA A 72 -20.70 70.27 0.69
N ASN A 73 -20.08 70.06 -0.47
CA ASN A 73 -18.70 69.56 -0.56
C ASN A 73 -18.01 70.05 -1.85
N PRO A 74 -17.44 71.27 -1.86
CA PRO A 74 -17.03 71.94 -3.09
C PRO A 74 -15.95 71.16 -3.86
N THR A 75 -14.88 70.75 -3.18
CA THR A 75 -13.76 70.06 -3.83
C THR A 75 -14.17 68.72 -4.42
N GLN A 76 -14.95 67.92 -3.69
CA GLN A 76 -15.40 66.61 -4.16
C GLN A 76 -16.39 66.76 -5.33
N TYR A 77 -17.28 67.74 -5.28
CA TYR A 77 -18.25 67.99 -6.35
C TYR A 77 -17.57 68.46 -7.65
N LEU A 78 -16.63 69.41 -7.55
CA LEU A 78 -15.84 69.86 -8.70
C LEU A 78 -14.99 68.73 -9.29
N GLN A 79 -14.35 67.92 -8.45
CA GLN A 79 -13.58 66.76 -8.89
C GLN A 79 -14.49 65.74 -9.60
N ALA A 80 -15.67 65.44 -9.06
CA ALA A 80 -16.63 64.53 -9.70
C ALA A 80 -17.17 65.07 -11.03
N MET A 81 -17.33 66.39 -11.18
CA MET A 81 -17.66 67.02 -12.46
C MET A 81 -16.51 66.86 -13.46
N TYR A 82 -15.26 67.02 -13.01
CA TYR A 82 -14.06 66.92 -13.85
C TYR A 82 -13.77 65.47 -14.28
N ASP A 83 -14.12 64.50 -13.43
CA ASP A 83 -13.94 63.06 -13.70
C ASP A 83 -15.07 62.47 -14.56
N ARG A 84 -16.02 63.28 -15.02
CA ARG A 84 -17.11 62.82 -15.87
C ARG A 84 -16.59 62.38 -17.24
N TRP A 85 -17.07 61.23 -17.69
CA TRP A 85 -16.74 60.68 -19.01
C TRP A 85 -17.63 61.29 -20.09
N SER A 86 -17.02 61.65 -21.22
CA SER A 86 -17.73 61.91 -22.48
C SER A 86 -17.27 60.93 -23.58
N LYS A 87 -17.90 61.01 -24.76
CA LYS A 87 -17.44 60.27 -25.94
C LYS A 87 -16.03 60.70 -26.37
N GLN A 88 -15.72 62.00 -26.31
CA GLN A 88 -14.44 62.57 -26.73
C GLN A 88 -13.29 62.11 -25.84
N ARG A 89 -13.42 62.24 -24.51
CA ARG A 89 -12.46 61.68 -23.55
C ARG A 89 -12.29 60.18 -23.68
N MET A 90 -13.37 59.42 -23.86
CA MET A 90 -13.24 57.97 -24.04
C MET A 90 -12.41 57.62 -25.29
N VAL A 91 -12.67 58.29 -26.41
CA VAL A 91 -11.87 58.15 -27.64
C VAL A 91 -10.42 58.58 -27.41
N HIS A 92 -10.18 59.71 -26.74
CA HIS A 92 -8.84 60.21 -26.45
C HIS A 92 -8.04 59.22 -25.57
N GLU A 93 -8.65 58.74 -24.48
CA GLU A 93 -8.03 57.77 -23.58
C GLU A 93 -7.77 56.43 -24.27
N LEU A 94 -8.66 56.00 -25.18
CA LEU A 94 -8.50 54.79 -25.98
C LEU A 94 -7.34 54.94 -26.97
N ARG A 95 -7.23 56.08 -27.67
CA ARG A 95 -6.10 56.41 -28.54
C ARG A 95 -4.79 56.47 -27.75
N SER A 96 -4.77 57.17 -26.62
CA SER A 96 -3.59 57.27 -25.75
C SER A 96 -3.11 55.90 -25.24
N ALA A 97 -4.04 55.02 -24.86
CA ALA A 97 -3.72 53.64 -24.48
C ALA A 97 -3.18 52.84 -25.67
N HIS A 98 -3.79 52.99 -26.84
CA HIS A 98 -3.37 52.35 -28.09
C HIS A 98 -1.96 52.78 -28.50
N ASP A 99 -1.67 54.07 -28.59
CA ASP A 99 -0.36 54.60 -28.97
C ASP A 99 0.75 54.12 -28.02
N LYS A 100 0.48 54.10 -26.71
CA LYS A 100 1.42 53.59 -25.70
C LYS A 100 1.71 52.11 -25.90
N TRP A 101 0.69 51.34 -26.26
CA TRP A 101 0.84 49.93 -26.57
C TRP A 101 1.58 49.74 -27.90
N ALA A 102 1.17 50.42 -28.97
CA ALA A 102 1.74 50.29 -30.31
C ALA A 102 3.25 50.58 -30.29
N LYS A 103 3.68 51.68 -29.66
CA LYS A 103 5.10 52.04 -29.50
C LYS A 103 5.95 50.94 -28.83
N ARG A 104 5.37 50.16 -27.92
CA ARG A 104 6.08 49.06 -27.22
C ARG A 104 6.09 47.74 -28.01
N HIS A 105 5.26 47.62 -29.05
CA HIS A 105 4.99 46.37 -29.75
C HIS A 105 5.27 46.43 -31.27
N GLN A 106 5.74 47.56 -31.80
CA GLN A 106 6.10 47.76 -33.21
C GLN A 106 7.13 46.74 -33.77
N THR A 107 7.94 46.12 -32.92
CA THR A 107 8.97 45.14 -33.33
C THR A 107 8.55 43.67 -33.16
N LYS A 108 7.35 43.39 -32.61
CA LYS A 108 6.91 42.02 -32.33
C LYS A 108 6.02 41.48 -33.46
N LYS A 109 6.30 40.25 -33.91
CA LYS A 109 5.50 39.53 -34.93
C LYS A 109 4.19 38.94 -34.38
N THR A 110 4.11 38.69 -33.06
CA THR A 110 2.92 38.19 -32.35
C THR A 110 2.90 38.72 -30.91
N PHE A 111 1.70 38.84 -30.33
CA PHE A 111 1.54 39.29 -28.94
C PHE A 111 0.29 38.69 -28.30
N ASP A 112 0.44 38.19 -27.08
CA ASP A 112 -0.65 37.63 -26.27
C ASP A 112 -1.06 38.63 -25.19
N LEU A 113 -2.16 39.34 -25.41
CA LEU A 113 -2.79 40.13 -24.35
C LEU A 113 -4.28 39.86 -24.31
N SER A 114 -4.77 39.45 -23.15
CA SER A 114 -6.21 39.53 -22.90
C SER A 114 -6.63 41.00 -22.89
N VAL A 115 -7.83 41.31 -23.37
CA VAL A 115 -8.45 42.65 -23.31
C VAL A 115 -8.32 43.27 -21.91
N ARG A 116 -8.50 42.44 -20.88
CA ARG A 116 -8.36 42.84 -19.48
C ARG A 116 -6.92 43.20 -19.11
N GLY A 117 -5.94 42.44 -19.61
CA GLY A 117 -4.51 42.74 -19.47
C GLY A 117 -4.14 44.07 -20.13
N PHE A 118 -4.68 44.34 -21.33
CA PHE A 118 -4.49 45.62 -22.03
C PHE A 118 -4.92 46.79 -21.17
N PHE A 119 -6.20 46.83 -20.79
CA PHE A 119 -6.69 47.98 -20.07
C PHE A 119 -6.17 48.06 -18.64
N ASN A 120 -5.89 46.95 -17.95
CA ASN A 120 -5.24 47.01 -16.64
C ASN A 120 -3.86 47.68 -16.70
N GLN A 121 -3.10 47.43 -17.78
CA GLN A 121 -1.76 47.97 -17.94
C GLN A 121 -1.74 49.41 -18.45
N TYR A 122 -2.65 49.75 -19.37
CA TYR A 122 -2.60 51.03 -20.09
C TYR A 122 -3.68 52.03 -19.64
N ASN A 123 -4.86 51.59 -19.18
CA ASN A 123 -5.93 52.46 -18.69
C ASN A 123 -7.06 51.72 -17.93
N LYS A 124 -6.87 51.47 -16.62
CA LYS A 124 -7.85 50.73 -15.80
C LYS A 124 -9.23 51.43 -15.69
N PRO A 125 -9.32 52.77 -15.54
CA PRO A 125 -10.61 53.47 -15.55
C PRO A 125 -11.41 53.29 -16.85
N LEU A 126 -10.73 53.22 -18.00
CA LEU A 126 -11.37 53.01 -19.31
C LEU A 126 -12.03 51.62 -19.41
N LEU A 127 -11.43 50.57 -18.84
CA LEU A 127 -12.02 49.23 -18.80
C LEU A 127 -13.41 49.24 -18.15
N ALA A 128 -13.54 49.91 -17.00
CA ALA A 128 -14.80 49.99 -16.27
C ALA A 128 -15.88 50.72 -17.07
N GLN A 129 -15.51 51.68 -17.92
CA GLN A 129 -16.46 52.35 -18.80
C GLN A 129 -16.88 51.48 -19.98
N LEU A 130 -15.94 50.77 -20.59
CA LEU A 130 -16.22 49.84 -21.69
C LEU A 130 -17.10 48.66 -21.24
N GLN A 131 -16.99 48.22 -19.99
CA GLN A 131 -17.86 47.20 -19.40
C GLN A 131 -19.28 47.71 -19.08
N ASN A 132 -19.48 49.03 -19.00
CA ASN A 132 -20.77 49.68 -18.69
C ASN A 132 -21.41 50.36 -19.91
N LEU A 133 -21.01 49.96 -21.13
CA LEU A 133 -21.63 50.43 -22.37
C LEU A 133 -23.13 50.10 -22.41
N GLY A 134 -23.90 50.90 -23.17
CA GLY A 134 -25.37 50.87 -23.14
C GLY A 134 -26.00 51.57 -21.92
N LYS A 135 -25.46 51.40 -20.69
CA LYS A 135 -25.99 52.06 -19.47
C LYS A 135 -25.64 53.55 -19.41
N ASN A 136 -24.42 53.90 -19.83
CA ASN A 136 -23.92 55.29 -19.78
C ASN A 136 -24.26 56.10 -21.05
N LYS A 137 -24.92 55.48 -22.04
CA LYS A 137 -25.32 56.07 -23.35
C LYS A 137 -24.18 56.72 -24.17
N LEU A 138 -22.92 56.42 -23.86
CA LEU A 138 -21.76 56.97 -24.59
C LEU A 138 -21.54 56.24 -25.93
N PHE A 139 -21.46 54.92 -25.92
CA PHE A 139 -21.47 54.06 -27.11
C PHE A 139 -22.42 52.89 -26.91
N VAL A 140 -22.92 52.32 -28.02
CA VAL A 140 -23.82 51.15 -28.01
C VAL A 140 -22.99 49.89 -27.85
N THR A 141 -21.91 49.75 -28.63
CA THR A 141 -20.99 48.62 -28.56
C THR A 141 -19.53 49.05 -28.35
N VAL A 142 -18.68 48.12 -27.90
CA VAL A 142 -17.23 48.34 -27.81
C VAL A 142 -16.63 48.59 -29.20
N HIS A 143 -17.16 47.91 -30.23
CA HIS A 143 -16.77 48.10 -31.62
C HIS A 143 -16.93 49.56 -32.07
N ASP A 144 -18.06 50.19 -31.74
CA ASP A 144 -18.32 51.60 -32.10
C ASP A 144 -17.29 52.56 -31.50
N ALA A 145 -16.87 52.30 -30.25
CA ALA A 145 -15.87 53.11 -29.56
C ALA A 145 -14.49 53.02 -30.23
N TYR A 146 -14.10 51.82 -30.67
CA TYR A 146 -12.86 51.60 -31.42
C TYR A 146 -12.91 52.23 -32.82
N ALA A 147 -14.03 52.06 -33.52
CA ALA A 147 -14.24 52.66 -34.83
C ALA A 147 -14.18 54.20 -34.76
N HIS A 148 -14.81 54.82 -33.77
CA HIS A 148 -14.73 56.28 -33.55
C HIS A 148 -13.30 56.73 -33.19
N ALA A 149 -12.54 55.88 -32.50
CA ALA A 149 -11.14 56.15 -32.22
C ALA A 149 -10.23 55.96 -33.45
N GLY A 150 -10.74 55.44 -34.57
CA GLY A 150 -9.94 55.13 -35.76
C GLY A 150 -8.98 53.97 -35.54
N ILE A 151 -9.27 53.09 -34.58
CA ILE A 151 -8.46 51.94 -34.19
C ILE A 151 -9.14 50.68 -34.71
N ASN A 152 -8.37 49.81 -35.38
CA ASN A 152 -8.85 48.51 -35.82
C ASN A 152 -9.20 47.64 -34.59
N PRO A 153 -10.48 47.27 -34.37
CA PRO A 153 -10.89 46.48 -33.21
C PRO A 153 -10.20 45.11 -33.15
N ASN A 154 -9.84 44.55 -34.30
CA ASN A 154 -9.16 43.26 -34.43
C ASN A 154 -7.72 43.26 -33.86
N CYS A 155 -7.20 44.40 -33.41
CA CYS A 155 -5.90 44.47 -32.71
C CYS A 155 -6.02 44.15 -31.21
N HIS A 156 -7.20 44.32 -30.61
CA HIS A 156 -7.38 44.34 -29.16
C HIS A 156 -8.56 43.51 -28.66
N LEU A 157 -9.60 43.34 -29.49
CA LEU A 157 -10.83 42.68 -29.08
C LEU A 157 -10.84 41.18 -29.46
N PRO A 158 -11.50 40.33 -28.66
CA PRO A 158 -11.76 38.95 -29.05
C PRO A 158 -12.70 38.95 -30.25
N VAL A 159 -12.57 37.94 -31.13
CA VAL A 159 -13.47 37.83 -32.28
C VAL A 159 -14.91 37.55 -31.85
N SER A 160 -15.84 37.90 -32.73
CA SER A 160 -17.24 37.53 -32.60
C SER A 160 -17.58 36.57 -33.74
N TYR A 161 -18.13 35.41 -33.38
CA TYR A 161 -18.57 34.42 -34.37
C TYR A 161 -19.93 34.79 -34.98
N GLY A 162 -20.61 35.83 -34.51
CA GLY A 162 -21.92 36.23 -35.00
C GLY A 162 -22.79 36.81 -33.90
N SER A 163 -23.94 37.35 -34.31
CA SER A 163 -24.91 37.98 -33.39
C SER A 163 -26.00 37.01 -32.92
N GLY A 164 -26.30 35.98 -33.72
CA GLY A 164 -27.26 34.92 -33.40
C GLY A 164 -26.58 33.56 -33.21
N GLU A 165 -27.24 32.64 -32.50
CA GLU A 165 -26.69 31.33 -32.15
C GLU A 165 -26.34 30.47 -33.38
N GLU A 166 -27.22 30.41 -34.38
CA GLU A 166 -26.97 29.66 -35.63
C GLU A 166 -25.76 30.21 -36.40
N GLU A 167 -25.66 31.53 -36.49
CA GLU A 167 -24.55 32.21 -37.15
C GLU A 167 -23.23 31.94 -36.42
N GLN A 168 -23.23 32.00 -35.09
CA GLN A 168 -22.08 31.69 -34.24
C GLN A 168 -21.61 30.26 -34.46
N ARG A 169 -22.51 29.27 -34.37
CA ARG A 169 -22.17 27.85 -34.59
C ARG A 169 -21.60 27.61 -35.99
N ARG A 170 -22.20 28.20 -37.02
CA ARG A 170 -21.74 28.07 -38.41
C ARG A 170 -20.35 28.67 -38.62
N ASN A 171 -20.15 29.93 -38.21
CA ASN A 171 -18.87 30.62 -38.40
C ASN A 171 -17.76 30.02 -37.54
N TRP A 172 -18.10 29.50 -36.36
CA TRP A 172 -17.18 28.75 -35.50
C TRP A 172 -16.74 27.43 -36.17
N THR A 173 -17.70 26.68 -36.74
CA THR A 173 -17.43 25.45 -37.50
C THR A 173 -16.48 25.70 -38.67
N GLU A 174 -16.73 26.75 -39.47
CA GLU A 174 -15.84 27.12 -40.57
C GLU A 174 -14.46 27.56 -40.08
N THR A 175 -14.38 28.22 -38.91
CA THR A 175 -13.08 28.52 -38.27
C THR A 175 -12.33 27.25 -37.92
N LEU A 176 -13.02 26.23 -37.39
CA LEU A 176 -12.40 24.95 -37.06
C LEU A 176 -11.88 24.22 -38.31
N LYS A 177 -12.62 24.28 -39.42
CA LYS A 177 -12.17 23.74 -40.72
C LYS A 177 -10.92 24.45 -41.24
N ILE A 178 -10.81 25.76 -41.08
CA ILE A 178 -9.59 26.51 -41.43
C ILE A 178 -8.41 26.05 -40.56
N ILE A 179 -8.64 25.83 -39.26
CA ILE A 179 -7.60 25.33 -38.34
C ILE A 179 -7.11 23.95 -38.79
N ALA A 180 -8.03 23.04 -39.09
CA ALA A 180 -7.73 21.71 -39.61
C ALA A 180 -6.97 21.77 -40.94
N ALA A 181 -7.39 22.61 -41.88
CA ALA A 181 -6.69 22.81 -43.15
C ALA A 181 -5.27 23.40 -42.96
N THR A 182 -5.06 24.21 -41.92
CA THR A 182 -3.77 24.87 -41.65
C THR A 182 -2.78 23.93 -40.97
N TYR A 183 -3.23 23.11 -40.03
CA TYR A 183 -2.36 22.32 -39.15
C TYR A 183 -2.53 20.79 -39.26
N GLY A 184 -3.50 20.34 -40.06
CA GLY A 184 -3.97 18.95 -40.13
C GLY A 184 -4.97 18.60 -39.02
N ASP A 185 -5.87 17.66 -39.29
CA ASP A 185 -6.98 17.28 -38.41
C ASP A 185 -6.54 16.83 -37.01
N ARG A 186 -5.31 16.28 -36.88
CA ARG A 186 -4.74 15.88 -35.58
C ARG A 186 -4.67 17.05 -34.58
N VAL A 187 -4.55 18.29 -35.06
CA VAL A 187 -4.51 19.47 -34.19
C VAL A 187 -5.79 19.62 -33.37
N LEU A 188 -6.91 19.05 -33.84
CA LEU A 188 -8.22 19.20 -33.22
C LEU A 188 -8.36 18.37 -31.93
N ALA A 189 -7.45 17.45 -31.63
CA ALA A 189 -7.45 16.80 -30.32
C ALA A 189 -7.18 17.82 -29.22
N SER A 190 -7.86 17.65 -28.08
CA SER A 190 -7.85 18.63 -26.99
C SER A 190 -6.45 18.96 -26.49
N GLU A 191 -5.56 17.96 -26.43
CA GLU A 191 -4.16 18.13 -26.02
C GLU A 191 -3.33 19.02 -26.96
N TYR A 192 -3.72 19.16 -28.23
CA TYR A 192 -3.03 20.00 -29.21
C TYR A 192 -3.71 21.36 -29.41
N MET A 193 -5.02 21.45 -29.20
CA MET A 193 -5.74 22.73 -29.16
C MET A 193 -5.33 23.57 -27.96
N ASN A 194 -5.07 22.92 -26.81
CA ASN A 194 -4.65 23.59 -25.58
C ASN A 194 -3.52 22.80 -24.88
N PRO A 195 -2.28 22.86 -25.42
CA PRO A 195 -1.16 22.16 -24.84
C PRO A 195 -0.79 22.70 -23.45
N LYS A 196 -0.26 21.80 -22.60
CA LYS A 196 0.20 22.14 -21.24
C LYS A 196 1.38 23.12 -21.28
N ASP A 197 2.30 22.93 -22.22
CA ASP A 197 3.40 23.89 -22.45
C ASP A 197 2.86 25.11 -23.20
N LYS A 198 3.16 26.31 -22.68
CA LYS A 198 2.79 27.57 -23.31
C LYS A 198 3.55 27.80 -24.62
N GLY A 199 4.76 27.24 -24.76
CA GLY A 199 5.58 27.34 -25.97
C GLY A 199 4.97 26.65 -27.19
N ASP A 200 4.18 25.60 -26.97
CA ASP A 200 3.56 24.80 -28.03
C ASP A 200 2.22 25.34 -28.51
N ARG A 201 1.73 26.43 -27.91
CA ARG A 201 0.43 27.01 -28.25
C ARG A 201 0.44 27.56 -29.65
N LYS A 202 -0.52 27.11 -30.45
CA LYS A 202 -0.70 27.52 -31.85
C LYS A 202 -1.73 28.64 -31.97
N PHE A 203 -1.58 29.39 -33.04
CA PHE A 203 -2.41 30.55 -33.35
C PHE A 203 -2.75 30.60 -34.82
N ILE A 204 -3.94 31.06 -35.18
CA ILE A 204 -4.28 31.39 -36.57
C ILE A 204 -4.51 32.89 -36.73
N ARG A 205 -4.39 33.37 -37.95
CA ARG A 205 -4.92 34.69 -38.30
C ARG A 205 -6.43 34.67 -38.13
N ILE A 206 -7.01 35.79 -37.70
CA ILE A 206 -8.47 35.96 -37.64
C ILE A 206 -9.07 35.71 -39.04
N PRO A 207 -9.91 34.68 -39.20
CA PRO A 207 -10.61 34.44 -40.46
C PRO A 207 -11.53 35.61 -40.83
N ASP A 208 -11.68 35.87 -42.13
CA ASP A 208 -12.40 37.04 -42.61
C ASP A 208 -13.88 37.05 -42.17
N MET A 209 -14.53 35.87 -42.03
CA MET A 209 -15.94 35.78 -41.64
C MET A 209 -16.22 36.08 -40.16
N VAL A 210 -15.20 36.09 -39.30
CA VAL A 210 -15.34 36.46 -37.87
C VAL A 210 -14.58 37.75 -37.53
N ARG A 211 -14.04 38.42 -38.56
CA ARG A 211 -13.37 39.71 -38.43
C ARG A 211 -14.41 40.80 -38.20
N TYR A 212 -14.13 41.72 -37.29
CA TYR A 212 -14.94 42.93 -37.18
C TYR A 212 -14.87 43.74 -38.48
N ALA A 213 -16.03 44.13 -39.00
CA ALA A 213 -16.15 44.91 -40.23
C ALA A 213 -15.54 46.32 -40.11
N GLY A 214 -15.19 46.91 -41.25
CA GLY A 214 -14.57 48.24 -41.35
C GLY A 214 -13.18 48.18 -41.98
N THR A 215 -12.87 49.12 -42.87
CA THR A 215 -11.62 49.12 -43.66
C THR A 215 -10.77 50.37 -43.43
N ASP A 216 -11.29 51.41 -42.77
CA ASP A 216 -10.64 52.72 -42.66
C ASP A 216 -10.35 53.04 -41.18
N PHE A 217 -9.22 52.52 -40.69
CA PHE A 217 -8.73 52.74 -39.32
C PHE A 217 -7.42 53.54 -39.37
N PRO A 218 -7.50 54.87 -39.54
CA PRO A 218 -6.33 55.70 -39.88
C PRO A 218 -5.21 55.63 -38.84
N LEU A 219 -5.54 55.45 -37.56
CA LEU A 219 -4.53 55.34 -36.50
C LEU A 219 -3.78 54.01 -36.60
N SER A 220 -4.51 52.91 -36.71
CA SER A 220 -3.92 51.57 -36.84
C SER A 220 -3.11 51.40 -38.14
N GLN A 221 -3.53 52.03 -39.24
CA GLN A 221 -2.77 52.06 -40.49
C GLN A 221 -1.47 52.88 -40.35
N ALA A 222 -1.54 54.08 -39.77
CA ALA A 222 -0.37 54.93 -39.55
C ALA A 222 0.67 54.26 -38.63
N GLU A 223 0.22 53.57 -37.59
CA GLU A 223 1.08 52.89 -36.62
C GLU A 223 1.52 51.47 -37.04
N LYS A 224 1.07 50.99 -38.22
CA LYS A 224 1.35 49.64 -38.75
C LYS A 224 1.06 48.53 -37.72
N THR A 225 -0.05 48.64 -37.02
CA THR A 225 -0.35 47.76 -35.88
C THR A 225 -0.62 46.33 -36.32
N PRO A 226 -0.04 45.31 -35.64
CA PRO A 226 -0.34 43.91 -35.94
C PRO A 226 -1.77 43.54 -35.54
N GLU A 227 -2.42 42.69 -36.35
CA GLU A 227 -3.69 42.06 -35.97
C GLU A 227 -3.46 41.03 -34.85
N LEU A 228 -4.44 40.92 -33.95
CA LEU A 228 -4.46 39.86 -32.95
C LEU A 228 -4.57 38.49 -33.65
N ARG A 229 -3.86 37.48 -33.16
CA ARG A 229 -4.04 36.11 -33.61
C ARG A 229 -4.97 35.36 -32.67
N LEU A 230 -5.79 34.47 -33.23
CA LEU A 230 -6.65 33.60 -32.44
C LEU A 230 -5.85 32.44 -31.88
N SER A 231 -5.80 32.34 -30.55
CA SER A 231 -5.25 31.16 -29.90
C SER A 231 -6.20 29.99 -30.08
N LEU A 232 -5.67 28.80 -30.39
CA LEU A 232 -6.51 27.62 -30.55
C LEU A 232 -7.24 27.26 -29.26
N ALA A 233 -6.62 27.55 -28.10
CA ALA A 233 -7.25 27.38 -26.79
C ALA A 233 -8.52 28.25 -26.64
N SER A 234 -8.51 29.49 -27.14
CA SER A 234 -9.71 30.34 -27.13
C SER A 234 -10.79 29.81 -28.07
N VAL A 235 -10.41 29.29 -29.24
CA VAL A 235 -11.35 28.65 -30.17
C VAL A 235 -12.00 27.43 -29.51
N MET A 236 -11.20 26.61 -28.82
CA MET A 236 -11.67 25.44 -28.08
C MET A 236 -12.67 25.81 -26.98
N GLN A 237 -12.35 26.82 -26.17
CA GLN A 237 -13.24 27.31 -25.11
C GLN A 237 -14.58 27.77 -25.65
N GLU A 238 -14.57 28.50 -26.78
CA GLU A 238 -15.81 28.93 -27.42
C GLU A 238 -16.63 27.75 -27.97
N GLY A 239 -15.96 26.76 -28.58
CA GLY A 239 -16.63 25.55 -29.07
C GLY A 239 -17.30 24.76 -27.96
N VAL A 240 -16.60 24.56 -26.84
CA VAL A 240 -17.17 23.92 -25.64
C VAL A 240 -18.38 24.69 -25.14
N SER A 241 -18.37 26.03 -25.17
CA SER A 241 -19.50 26.85 -24.75
C SER A 241 -20.69 26.78 -25.72
N LEU A 242 -20.44 26.74 -27.03
CA LEU A 242 -21.49 26.75 -28.07
C LEU A 242 -22.17 25.38 -28.23
N PHE A 243 -21.43 24.30 -28.06
CA PHE A 243 -21.90 22.93 -28.32
C PHE A 243 -22.12 22.10 -27.05
N GLY A 244 -21.66 22.57 -25.89
CA GLY A 244 -21.89 21.89 -24.61
C GLY A 244 -23.37 21.89 -24.22
N THR A 245 -23.87 20.75 -23.76
CA THR A 245 -25.23 20.60 -23.20
C THR A 245 -25.16 20.31 -21.71
N LYS A 246 -26.31 20.43 -21.01
CA LYS A 246 -26.39 20.15 -19.56
C LYS A 246 -26.12 18.68 -19.21
N ASP A 247 -26.27 17.78 -20.17
CA ASP A 247 -26.11 16.34 -20.00
C ASP A 247 -24.65 15.88 -20.18
N MET A 248 -23.77 16.77 -20.68
CA MET A 248 -22.34 16.48 -20.84
C MET A 248 -21.60 16.79 -19.54
N SER A 249 -20.83 15.81 -19.05
CA SER A 249 -20.21 15.83 -17.73
C SER A 249 -18.76 16.31 -17.75
N SER A 250 -18.10 16.21 -18.90
CA SER A 250 -16.68 16.54 -19.04
C SER A 250 -16.40 17.54 -20.16
N HIS A 251 -15.32 18.31 -20.00
CA HIS A 251 -14.84 19.23 -21.03
C HIS A 251 -14.49 18.51 -22.35
N GLU A 252 -14.06 17.25 -22.27
CA GLU A 252 -13.71 16.43 -23.43
C GLU A 252 -14.97 16.02 -24.23
N GLU A 253 -16.07 15.69 -23.55
CA GLU A 253 -17.35 15.38 -24.20
C GLU A 253 -17.91 16.59 -24.96
N CYS A 254 -17.90 17.76 -24.32
CA CYS A 254 -18.32 19.00 -24.98
C CYS A 254 -17.43 19.34 -26.18
N TRP A 255 -16.12 19.09 -26.05
CA TRP A 255 -15.18 19.33 -27.14
C TRP A 255 -15.40 18.39 -28.31
N ARG A 256 -15.57 17.09 -28.03
CA ARG A 256 -15.92 16.07 -29.04
C ARG A 256 -17.14 16.49 -29.84
N ALA A 257 -18.22 16.90 -29.15
CA ALA A 257 -19.45 17.33 -29.80
C ALA A 257 -19.23 18.53 -30.76
N ALA A 258 -18.37 19.49 -30.39
CA ALA A 258 -18.03 20.62 -31.24
C ALA A 258 -17.24 20.21 -32.50
N VAL A 259 -16.29 19.28 -32.34
CA VAL A 259 -15.49 18.74 -33.46
C VAL A 259 -16.35 17.92 -34.42
N GLU A 260 -17.23 17.06 -33.89
CA GLU A 260 -18.17 16.26 -34.67
C GLU A 260 -19.20 17.12 -35.40
N ALA A 261 -19.72 18.16 -34.75
CA ALA A 261 -20.59 19.15 -35.39
C ALA A 261 -19.92 19.88 -36.56
N SER A 262 -18.58 19.92 -36.57
CA SER A 262 -17.79 20.50 -37.65
C SER A 262 -17.51 19.55 -38.81
N GLY A 263 -17.96 18.30 -38.71
CA GLY A 263 -17.82 17.26 -39.73
C GLY A 263 -16.57 16.40 -39.61
N PHE A 264 -15.90 16.42 -38.45
CA PHE A 264 -14.71 15.59 -38.19
C PHE A 264 -15.04 14.44 -37.25
N ASP A 265 -14.54 13.24 -37.54
CA ASP A 265 -14.62 12.12 -36.60
C ASP A 265 -13.54 12.25 -35.53
N TYR A 266 -13.94 12.61 -34.31
CA TYR A 266 -13.02 12.79 -33.20
C TYR A 266 -12.35 11.49 -32.77
N SER A 267 -13.04 10.35 -32.88
CA SER A 267 -12.50 9.04 -32.54
C SER A 267 -11.41 8.63 -33.53
N GLU A 268 -11.65 8.85 -34.82
CA GLU A 268 -10.65 8.63 -35.88
C GLU A 268 -9.41 9.51 -35.67
N ILE A 269 -9.60 10.78 -35.27
CA ILE A 269 -8.50 11.69 -34.93
C ILE A 269 -7.65 11.14 -33.77
N LYS A 270 -8.29 10.70 -32.68
CA LYS A 270 -7.59 10.12 -31.52
C LYS A 270 -6.85 8.84 -31.90
N GLN A 271 -7.45 7.97 -32.71
CA GLN A 271 -6.79 6.77 -33.23
C GLN A 271 -5.57 7.11 -34.09
N LYS A 272 -5.68 8.09 -34.99
CA LYS A 272 -4.55 8.57 -35.81
C LYS A 272 -3.40 9.13 -34.96
N ILE A 273 -3.70 9.77 -33.83
CA ILE A 273 -2.69 10.28 -32.89
C ILE A 273 -2.05 9.13 -32.13
N ALA A 274 -2.84 8.19 -31.62
CA ALA A 274 -2.37 7.01 -30.91
C ALA A 274 -1.43 6.17 -31.79
N ALA A 275 -1.86 5.85 -33.01
CA ALA A 275 -1.04 5.16 -34.01
C ALA A 275 0.26 5.92 -34.34
N ALA A 276 0.21 7.26 -34.44
CA ALA A 276 1.41 8.07 -34.68
C ALA A 276 2.37 8.07 -33.49
N ASN A 277 1.85 8.10 -32.24
CA ASN A 277 2.66 8.01 -31.03
C ASN A 277 3.31 6.63 -30.91
N ARG A 278 2.56 5.55 -31.18
CA ARG A 278 3.11 4.20 -31.26
C ARG A 278 4.22 4.11 -32.31
N LYS A 279 3.94 4.52 -33.56
CA LYS A 279 4.92 4.52 -34.65
C LYS A 279 6.17 5.31 -34.30
N ARG A 280 6.06 6.44 -33.59
CA ARG A 280 7.22 7.21 -33.09
C ARG A 280 8.13 6.35 -32.19
N PHE A 281 7.57 5.64 -31.21
CA PHE A 281 8.38 4.80 -30.32
C PHE A 281 8.97 3.60 -31.04
N VAL A 282 8.23 3.02 -32.00
CA VAL A 282 8.76 1.93 -32.84
C VAL A 282 9.89 2.43 -33.74
N LEU A 283 9.80 3.63 -34.32
CA LEU A 283 10.90 4.24 -35.08
C LEU A 283 12.13 4.50 -34.21
N MET A 284 11.96 5.00 -32.98
CA MET A 284 13.07 5.14 -32.03
C MET A 284 13.69 3.78 -31.68
N PHE A 285 12.89 2.72 -31.64
CA PHE A 285 13.39 1.37 -31.45
C PHE A 285 14.14 0.86 -32.68
N ILE A 286 13.67 1.16 -33.90
CA ILE A 286 14.40 0.87 -35.14
C ILE A 286 15.74 1.61 -35.17
N ASP A 287 15.78 2.89 -34.80
CA ASP A 287 17.04 3.66 -34.73
C ASP A 287 18.03 2.96 -33.78
N TYR A 288 17.56 2.50 -32.62
CA TYR A 288 18.36 1.70 -31.70
C TYR A 288 18.84 0.38 -32.31
N LEU A 289 17.96 -0.37 -33.00
CA LEU A 289 18.33 -1.63 -33.64
C LEU A 289 19.38 -1.41 -34.75
N VAL A 290 19.22 -0.37 -35.56
CA VAL A 290 20.19 0.03 -36.60
C VAL A 290 21.53 0.43 -35.99
N GLU A 291 21.54 1.18 -34.88
CA GLU A 291 22.77 1.52 -34.15
C GLU A 291 23.55 0.28 -33.65
N HIS A 292 22.86 -0.84 -33.50
CA HIS A 292 23.42 -2.10 -32.99
C HIS A 292 23.46 -3.20 -34.05
N ASP A 293 23.39 -2.86 -35.34
CA ASP A 293 23.41 -3.83 -36.46
C ASP A 293 22.39 -4.97 -36.31
N PHE A 294 21.24 -4.69 -35.69
CA PHE A 294 20.20 -5.67 -35.33
C PHE A 294 20.66 -6.79 -34.37
N ASP A 295 21.80 -6.65 -33.70
CA ASP A 295 22.22 -7.48 -32.55
C ASP A 295 21.45 -7.03 -31.30
N PHE A 296 20.22 -7.55 -31.15
CA PHE A 296 19.32 -7.21 -30.07
C PHE A 296 19.60 -8.05 -28.81
N LYS A 297 19.79 -7.38 -27.66
CA LYS A 297 19.91 -8.02 -26.35
C LYS A 297 18.86 -7.46 -25.39
N PRO A 298 17.89 -8.26 -24.92
CA PRO A 298 16.83 -7.80 -24.01
C PRO A 298 17.34 -7.09 -22.75
N GLU A 299 18.53 -7.47 -22.25
CA GLU A 299 19.16 -6.89 -21.05
C GLU A 299 19.46 -5.40 -21.21
N ASN A 300 19.74 -4.95 -22.43
CA ASN A 300 20.04 -3.54 -22.73
C ASN A 300 18.81 -2.63 -22.51
N LEU A 301 17.60 -3.19 -22.53
CA LEU A 301 16.36 -2.45 -22.27
C LEU A 301 15.98 -2.44 -20.78
N THR A 302 16.32 -3.50 -20.04
CA THR A 302 16.02 -3.61 -18.61
C THR A 302 17.06 -2.91 -17.72
N ARG A 303 18.30 -2.75 -18.20
CA ARG A 303 19.36 -1.95 -17.57
C ARG A 303 20.00 -0.98 -18.58
N PRO A 304 19.24 0.02 -19.03
CA PRO A 304 19.66 0.89 -20.11
C PRO A 304 20.82 1.79 -19.70
N LYS A 305 21.85 1.84 -20.55
CA LYS A 305 23.02 2.72 -20.39
C LYS A 305 22.68 4.20 -20.63
N TYR A 306 21.62 4.48 -21.38
CA TYR A 306 21.22 5.82 -21.78
C TYR A 306 19.73 6.07 -21.53
N ASP A 307 19.38 7.30 -21.16
CA ASP A 307 18.00 7.70 -20.82
C ASP A 307 17.02 7.56 -22.00
N TYR A 308 17.49 7.74 -23.24
CA TYR A 308 16.63 7.61 -24.42
C TYR A 308 16.11 6.17 -24.61
N ILE A 309 16.91 5.17 -24.21
CA ILE A 309 16.53 3.75 -24.25
C ILE A 309 15.40 3.47 -23.26
N SER A 310 15.54 3.96 -22.02
CA SER A 310 14.45 3.91 -21.04
C SER A 310 13.18 4.58 -21.56
N TYR A 311 13.33 5.71 -22.24
CA TYR A 311 12.21 6.51 -22.72
C TYR A 311 11.40 5.80 -23.80
N PHE A 312 12.06 5.30 -24.86
CA PHE A 312 11.32 4.58 -25.90
C PHE A 312 10.80 3.23 -25.40
N TYR A 313 11.54 2.51 -24.54
CA TYR A 313 11.07 1.23 -23.98
C TYR A 313 9.77 1.39 -23.18
N ARG A 314 9.72 2.40 -22.29
CA ARG A 314 8.46 2.75 -21.59
C ARG A 314 7.37 3.15 -22.58
N GLY A 315 7.73 3.94 -23.60
CA GLY A 315 6.83 4.32 -24.68
C GLY A 315 6.20 3.12 -25.38
N LEU A 316 7.01 2.14 -25.80
CA LEU A 316 6.57 0.90 -26.42
C LEU A 316 5.56 0.15 -25.54
N ARG A 317 5.85 0.03 -24.24
CA ARG A 317 4.95 -0.63 -23.29
C ARG A 317 3.63 0.13 -23.13
N THR A 318 3.68 1.44 -22.90
CA THR A 318 2.49 2.27 -22.65
C THR A 318 1.58 2.45 -23.87
N THR A 319 2.10 2.22 -25.07
CA THR A 319 1.37 2.34 -26.34
C THR A 319 1.06 0.99 -26.96
N TRP A 320 1.21 -0.10 -26.21
CA TRP A 320 1.04 -1.46 -26.74
C TRP A 320 -0.37 -1.71 -27.31
N ASP A 321 -1.40 -1.17 -26.67
CA ASP A 321 -2.79 -1.28 -27.11
C ASP A 321 -3.03 -0.74 -28.53
N ASP A 322 -2.17 0.16 -29.00
CA ASP A 322 -2.23 0.80 -30.32
C ASP A 322 -1.36 0.08 -31.37
N SER A 323 -0.75 -1.06 -31.02
CA SER A 323 0.10 -1.83 -31.94
C SER A 323 -0.71 -2.54 -33.02
N LEU A 324 -0.15 -2.61 -34.23
CA LEU A 324 -0.67 -3.39 -35.35
C LEU A 324 -0.71 -4.90 -35.09
N PHE A 325 0.05 -5.38 -34.09
CA PHE A 325 0.22 -6.80 -33.77
C PHE A 325 -0.46 -7.21 -32.46
N LYS A 326 -1.15 -6.27 -31.80
CA LYS A 326 -1.80 -6.49 -30.50
C LYS A 326 -2.83 -7.62 -30.51
N GLU A 327 -3.56 -7.80 -31.62
CA GLU A 327 -4.56 -8.87 -31.75
C GLU A 327 -3.96 -10.28 -31.82
N PHE A 328 -2.65 -10.40 -32.08
CA PHE A 328 -1.97 -11.69 -32.29
C PHE A 328 -1.12 -12.12 -31.08
N MET A 329 -1.02 -11.29 -30.03
CA MET A 329 -0.02 -11.47 -28.97
C MET A 329 -0.57 -11.09 -27.59
N HIS A 330 -0.04 -11.72 -26.53
CA HIS A 330 -0.41 -11.37 -25.16
C HIS A 330 0.20 -10.02 -24.75
N GLU A 331 -0.40 -9.35 -23.76
CA GLU A 331 0.10 -8.07 -23.25
C GLU A 331 1.53 -8.19 -22.69
N ASP A 332 1.88 -9.34 -22.12
CA ASP A 332 3.20 -9.63 -21.58
C ASP A 332 4.28 -9.75 -22.68
N ASP A 333 3.89 -10.02 -23.92
CA ASP A 333 4.78 -10.18 -25.07
C ASP A 333 4.99 -8.86 -25.85
N PHE A 334 4.64 -7.71 -25.25
CA PHE A 334 4.68 -6.41 -25.94
C PHE A 334 6.05 -6.10 -26.56
N LEU A 335 7.15 -6.57 -25.96
CA LEU A 335 8.50 -6.33 -26.47
C LEU A 335 8.76 -7.14 -27.75
N LEU A 336 8.36 -8.43 -27.77
CA LEU A 336 8.40 -9.27 -28.96
C LEU A 336 7.52 -8.69 -30.06
N GLY A 337 6.29 -8.31 -29.72
CA GLY A 337 5.39 -7.64 -30.67
C GLY A 337 5.94 -6.31 -31.18
N SER A 338 6.62 -5.55 -30.34
CA SER A 338 7.28 -4.30 -30.75
C SER A 338 8.48 -4.53 -31.68
N LEU A 339 9.21 -5.64 -31.51
CA LEU A 339 10.30 -6.01 -32.42
C LEU A 339 9.75 -6.46 -33.77
N ILE A 340 8.67 -7.24 -33.79
CA ILE A 340 7.97 -7.62 -35.02
C ILE A 340 7.48 -6.38 -35.77
N GLU A 341 6.90 -5.42 -35.05
CA GLU A 341 6.45 -4.15 -35.62
C GLU A 341 7.62 -3.30 -36.15
N ALA A 342 8.77 -3.31 -35.44
CA ALA A 342 9.98 -2.63 -35.89
C ALA A 342 10.52 -3.23 -37.19
N TYR A 343 10.64 -4.56 -37.28
CA TYR A 343 11.03 -5.25 -38.50
C TYR A 343 10.05 -4.99 -39.64
N TYR A 344 8.75 -5.03 -39.37
CA TYR A 344 7.71 -4.76 -40.35
C TYR A 344 7.88 -3.38 -41.02
N TYR A 345 8.14 -2.33 -40.22
CA TYR A 345 8.41 -1.00 -40.78
C TYR A 345 9.78 -0.90 -41.44
N HIS A 346 10.80 -1.56 -40.90
CA HIS A 346 12.15 -1.58 -41.50
C HIS A 346 12.14 -2.20 -42.89
N GLU A 347 11.40 -3.30 -43.07
CA GLU A 347 11.21 -4.02 -44.34
C GLU A 347 10.21 -3.33 -45.29
N LYS A 348 9.76 -2.11 -44.96
CA LYS A 348 8.85 -1.27 -45.75
C LYS A 348 7.47 -1.89 -45.99
N GLU A 349 6.89 -2.51 -44.97
CA GLU A 349 5.50 -2.96 -44.98
C GLU A 349 5.20 -3.92 -46.16
N PRO A 350 5.96 -5.03 -46.32
CA PRO A 350 5.98 -5.82 -47.56
C PRO A 350 4.68 -6.60 -47.80
N THR A 351 3.93 -6.95 -46.74
CA THR A 351 2.65 -7.68 -46.78
C THR A 351 1.69 -7.16 -45.70
N GLY A 352 0.49 -7.73 -45.57
CA GLY A 352 -0.43 -7.36 -44.48
C GLY A 352 0.06 -7.85 -43.12
N HIS A 353 -0.28 -7.14 -42.02
CA HIS A 353 0.24 -7.42 -40.67
C HIS A 353 0.09 -8.88 -40.22
N HIS A 354 -1.07 -9.48 -40.47
CA HIS A 354 -1.34 -10.87 -40.10
C HIS A 354 -0.45 -11.87 -40.85
N GLN A 355 -0.29 -11.66 -42.17
CA GLN A 355 0.57 -12.50 -42.99
C GLN A 355 2.04 -12.34 -42.58
N TYR A 356 2.48 -11.09 -42.35
CA TYR A 356 3.83 -10.81 -41.89
C TYR A 356 4.16 -11.47 -40.55
N TYR A 357 3.22 -11.42 -39.59
CA TYR A 357 3.34 -12.12 -38.31
C TYR A 357 3.56 -13.62 -38.51
N GLN A 358 2.70 -14.29 -39.29
CA GLN A 358 2.79 -15.73 -39.53
C GLN A 358 4.12 -16.13 -40.20
N GLU A 359 4.59 -15.34 -41.16
CA GLU A 359 5.79 -15.65 -41.94
C GLU A 359 7.09 -15.39 -41.15
N ASN A 360 7.08 -14.48 -40.17
CA ASN A 360 8.31 -13.97 -39.55
C ASN A 360 8.41 -14.19 -38.03
N ILE A 361 7.35 -14.63 -37.35
CA ILE A 361 7.36 -14.81 -35.89
C ILE A 361 8.49 -15.75 -35.44
N GLU A 362 8.69 -16.90 -36.10
CA GLU A 362 9.73 -17.85 -35.71
C GLU A 362 11.14 -17.29 -35.89
N ARG A 363 11.36 -16.53 -36.97
CA ARG A 363 12.63 -15.85 -37.23
C ARG A 363 12.93 -14.84 -36.13
N ILE A 364 11.95 -13.98 -35.83
CA ILE A 364 12.10 -12.86 -34.88
C ILE A 364 12.12 -13.36 -33.43
N PHE A 365 11.45 -14.47 -33.13
CA PHE A 365 11.52 -15.13 -31.84
C PHE A 365 12.95 -15.56 -31.50
N ARG A 366 13.71 -16.07 -32.49
CA ARG A 366 15.14 -16.43 -32.33
C ARG A 366 16.06 -15.22 -32.13
N ASP A 367 15.63 -14.02 -32.54
CA ASP A 367 16.38 -12.78 -32.33
C ASP A 367 16.20 -12.23 -30.90
N ILE A 368 15.16 -12.65 -30.16
CA ILE A 368 14.90 -12.22 -28.78
C ILE A 368 15.32 -13.26 -27.76
N TYR A 369 15.01 -14.52 -28.03
CA TYR A 369 15.36 -15.64 -27.18
C TYR A 369 16.59 -16.28 -27.78
N LEU A 370 17.72 -16.12 -27.11
CA LEU A 370 18.96 -16.78 -27.50
C LEU A 370 18.73 -18.29 -27.49
N ASP A 371 19.45 -19.05 -28.32
CA ASP A 371 19.48 -20.51 -28.23
C ASP A 371 19.78 -20.99 -26.80
N GLN A 372 20.51 -20.16 -26.03
CA GLN A 372 20.76 -20.36 -24.61
C GLN A 372 19.48 -20.23 -23.77
N ASP A 373 18.57 -19.29 -24.04
CA ASP A 373 17.30 -19.15 -23.30
C ASP A 373 16.35 -20.33 -23.58
N LEU A 374 16.34 -20.84 -24.81
CA LEU A 374 15.59 -22.05 -25.17
C LEU A 374 16.17 -23.30 -24.50
N ARG A 375 17.50 -23.40 -24.42
CA ARG A 375 18.19 -24.45 -23.65
C ARG A 375 17.96 -24.29 -22.17
N ASP A 376 17.96 -23.07 -21.63
CA ASP A 376 17.73 -22.78 -20.22
C ASP A 376 16.28 -23.06 -19.85
N ALA A 377 15.30 -22.81 -20.73
CA ALA A 377 13.90 -23.19 -20.53
C ALA A 377 13.69 -24.71 -20.56
N SER A 378 14.36 -25.42 -21.48
CA SER A 378 14.33 -26.89 -21.53
C SER A 378 15.02 -27.49 -20.30
N THR A 379 16.17 -26.94 -19.92
CA THR A 379 16.91 -27.32 -18.71
C THR A 379 16.10 -26.97 -17.46
N PHE A 380 15.38 -25.85 -17.45
CA PHE A 380 14.48 -25.47 -16.37
C PHE A 380 13.33 -26.46 -16.22
N ASP A 381 12.68 -26.89 -17.30
CA ASP A 381 11.62 -27.90 -17.24
C ASP A 381 12.15 -29.26 -16.77
N ASP A 382 13.29 -29.70 -17.29
CA ASP A 382 13.97 -30.92 -16.84
C ASP A 382 14.35 -30.85 -15.35
N MET A 383 14.83 -29.69 -14.89
CA MET A 383 15.17 -29.42 -13.49
C MET A 383 13.94 -29.33 -12.61
N LEU A 384 12.86 -28.71 -13.07
CA LEU A 384 11.57 -28.64 -12.38
C LEU A 384 11.03 -30.06 -12.17
N GLN A 385 10.97 -30.86 -13.23
CA GLN A 385 10.56 -32.26 -13.13
C GLN A 385 11.51 -33.05 -12.23
N GLY A 386 12.82 -32.82 -12.32
CA GLY A 386 13.83 -33.45 -11.47
C GLY A 386 13.65 -33.15 -9.98
N ILE A 387 13.47 -31.88 -9.61
CA ILE A 387 13.31 -31.44 -8.22
C ILE A 387 11.99 -31.92 -7.64
N PHE A 388 10.87 -31.83 -8.38
CA PHE A 388 9.61 -32.37 -7.90
C PHE A 388 9.60 -33.90 -7.80
N ARG A 389 10.28 -34.61 -8.71
CA ARG A 389 10.47 -36.07 -8.58
C ARG A 389 11.27 -36.40 -7.32
N ARG A 390 12.36 -35.69 -7.05
CA ARG A 390 13.16 -35.84 -5.81
C ARG A 390 12.30 -35.60 -4.57
N TYR A 391 11.54 -34.51 -4.55
CA TYR A 391 10.61 -34.21 -3.47
C TYR A 391 9.58 -35.33 -3.27
N SER A 392 8.95 -35.79 -4.36
CA SER A 392 7.94 -36.85 -4.33
C SER A 392 8.50 -38.21 -3.87
N ASN A 393 9.77 -38.48 -4.15
CA ASN A 393 10.49 -39.67 -3.69
C ASN A 393 10.96 -39.57 -2.23
N GLY A 394 10.67 -38.46 -1.54
CA GLY A 394 11.05 -38.22 -0.15
C GLY A 394 12.49 -37.74 0.04
N ASN A 395 13.19 -37.35 -1.04
CA ASN A 395 14.55 -36.83 -0.94
C ASN A 395 14.54 -35.41 -0.34
N ARG A 396 15.61 -35.07 0.38
CA ARG A 396 15.85 -33.72 0.90
C ARG A 396 16.46 -32.86 -0.21
N ILE A 397 15.80 -31.75 -0.52
CA ILE A 397 16.12 -30.90 -1.69
C ILE A 397 16.64 -29.50 -1.32
N THR A 398 16.99 -29.26 -0.05
CA THR A 398 17.62 -28.00 0.36
C THR A 398 19.13 -28.09 0.17
N ARG A 399 19.77 -26.92 0.00
CA ARG A 399 21.20 -26.78 -0.32
C ARG A 399 22.12 -27.69 0.50
N LYS A 400 21.95 -27.72 1.82
CA LYS A 400 22.74 -28.54 2.76
C LYS A 400 22.74 -30.04 2.41
N TYR A 401 21.68 -30.54 1.78
CA TYR A 401 21.53 -31.94 1.42
C TYR A 401 21.93 -32.20 -0.04
N LEU A 402 21.77 -31.22 -0.93
CA LEU A 402 22.23 -31.27 -2.32
C LEU A 402 23.76 -31.12 -2.44
N GLU A 403 24.44 -30.50 -1.48
CA GLU A 403 25.91 -30.35 -1.48
C GLU A 403 26.67 -31.64 -1.09
N LYS A 404 25.99 -32.74 -0.76
CA LYS A 404 26.62 -33.95 -0.21
C LYS A 404 27.16 -34.92 -1.26
N ASP A 405 26.77 -34.78 -2.52
CA ASP A 405 27.17 -35.65 -3.64
C ASP A 405 27.64 -34.78 -4.82
N GLU A 406 28.60 -35.30 -5.59
CA GLU A 406 29.22 -34.63 -6.73
C GLU A 406 28.21 -34.42 -7.87
N ASN A 407 27.31 -35.39 -8.08
CA ASN A 407 26.21 -35.26 -9.05
C ASN A 407 25.15 -34.25 -8.61
N GLU A 408 24.90 -34.13 -7.30
CA GLU A 408 23.92 -33.19 -6.74
C GLU A 408 24.47 -31.75 -6.68
N SER A 409 25.79 -31.61 -6.57
CA SER A 409 26.47 -30.30 -6.64
C SER A 409 26.37 -29.69 -8.04
N GLN A 410 26.39 -30.50 -9.10
CA GLN A 410 26.15 -30.04 -10.46
C GLN A 410 24.70 -29.56 -10.66
N VAL A 411 23.72 -30.30 -10.13
CA VAL A 411 22.30 -29.92 -10.10
C VAL A 411 22.12 -28.59 -9.36
N LEU A 412 22.74 -28.43 -8.18
CA LEU A 412 22.71 -27.18 -7.43
C LEU A 412 23.33 -26.00 -8.20
N GLY A 413 24.42 -26.24 -8.95
CA GLY A 413 25.03 -25.25 -9.84
C GLY A 413 24.06 -24.76 -10.91
N GLN A 414 23.39 -25.69 -11.60
CA GLN A 414 22.38 -25.38 -12.62
C GLN A 414 21.17 -24.64 -12.04
N MET A 415 20.67 -25.06 -10.86
CA MET A 415 19.61 -24.32 -10.15
C MET A 415 20.02 -22.88 -9.83
N THR A 416 21.27 -22.70 -9.42
CA THR A 416 21.80 -21.37 -9.07
C THR A 416 21.92 -20.48 -10.30
N GLU A 417 22.37 -21.03 -11.43
CA GLU A 417 22.46 -20.32 -12.71
C GLU A 417 21.06 -19.90 -13.22
N LEU A 418 20.11 -20.83 -13.27
CA LEU A 418 18.71 -20.57 -13.64
C LEU A 418 18.02 -19.58 -12.67
N GLY A 419 18.43 -19.57 -11.40
CA GLY A 419 18.01 -18.62 -10.38
C GLY A 419 18.74 -17.27 -10.40
N LYS A 420 19.39 -16.90 -11.53
CA LYS A 420 20.15 -15.64 -11.70
C LYS A 420 21.25 -15.45 -10.64
N GLY A 421 21.90 -16.53 -10.23
CA GLY A 421 22.94 -16.56 -9.20
C GLY A 421 22.43 -16.95 -7.80
N SER A 422 21.13 -17.23 -7.63
CA SER A 422 20.54 -17.62 -6.35
C SER A 422 19.69 -18.89 -6.47
N TYR A 423 20.15 -19.98 -5.87
CA TYR A 423 19.36 -21.21 -5.73
C TYR A 423 18.04 -20.99 -4.96
N ILE A 424 18.04 -20.03 -4.02
CA ILE A 424 16.86 -19.72 -3.21
C ILE A 424 15.77 -19.15 -4.12
N ASP A 425 16.14 -18.20 -4.99
CA ASP A 425 15.21 -17.55 -5.91
C ASP A 425 14.63 -18.57 -6.90
N PHE A 426 15.45 -19.52 -7.37
CA PHE A 426 14.98 -20.65 -8.19
C PHE A 426 13.92 -21.49 -7.45
N MET A 427 14.21 -21.93 -6.21
CA MET A 427 13.31 -22.76 -5.41
C MET A 427 12.01 -22.04 -5.02
N GLU A 428 12.09 -20.76 -4.67
CA GLU A 428 10.91 -19.94 -4.36
C GLU A 428 10.01 -19.77 -5.59
N ASN A 429 10.60 -19.55 -6.78
CA ASN A 429 9.84 -19.49 -8.04
C ASN A 429 9.16 -20.82 -8.41
N LEU A 430 9.70 -21.96 -7.97
CA LEU A 430 9.06 -23.27 -8.09
C LEU A 430 7.93 -23.51 -7.07
N GLY A 431 7.71 -22.59 -6.12
CA GLY A 431 6.74 -22.78 -5.03
C GLY A 431 7.24 -23.70 -3.92
N LEU A 432 8.56 -23.87 -3.80
CA LEU A 432 9.21 -24.67 -2.77
C LEU A 432 10.01 -23.75 -1.83
N PRO A 433 9.37 -23.13 -0.83
CA PRO A 433 10.02 -22.14 0.03
C PRO A 433 11.13 -22.79 0.86
N VAL A 434 12.37 -22.39 0.59
CA VAL A 434 13.58 -22.99 1.18
C VAL A 434 13.56 -22.92 2.70
N LYS A 435 13.15 -21.78 3.26
CA LYS A 435 13.11 -21.58 4.72
C LYS A 435 12.16 -22.55 5.42
N ASP A 436 10.98 -22.77 4.84
CA ASP A 436 9.96 -23.64 5.41
C ASP A 436 10.36 -25.11 5.25
N LEU A 437 10.99 -25.48 4.12
CA LEU A 437 11.55 -26.82 3.91
C LEU A 437 12.71 -27.11 4.87
N ASP A 438 13.64 -26.18 5.05
CA ASP A 438 14.73 -26.34 6.00
C ASP A 438 14.20 -26.46 7.43
N SER A 439 13.21 -25.64 7.82
CA SER A 439 12.56 -25.75 9.12
C SER A 439 11.85 -27.10 9.29
N LEU A 440 11.06 -27.56 8.31
CA LEU A 440 10.43 -28.89 8.33
C LEU A 440 11.48 -30.01 8.50
N TYR A 441 12.59 -29.93 7.77
CA TYR A 441 13.63 -30.94 7.82
C TYR A 441 14.31 -30.96 9.19
N HIS A 442 14.72 -29.80 9.71
CA HIS A 442 15.50 -29.72 10.94
C HIS A 442 14.64 -29.80 12.22
N ASP A 443 13.51 -29.09 12.24
CA ASP A 443 12.72 -28.87 13.45
C ASP A 443 11.67 -29.97 13.67
N GLU A 444 11.30 -30.72 12.62
CA GLU A 444 10.30 -31.78 12.73
C GLU A 444 10.82 -33.15 12.32
N LEU A 445 11.38 -33.29 11.12
CA LEU A 445 11.72 -34.61 10.60
C LEU A 445 13.01 -35.16 11.19
N ASP A 446 14.01 -34.30 11.39
CA ASP A 446 15.32 -34.65 11.95
C ASP A 446 15.41 -34.32 13.46
N ASP A 447 14.33 -33.85 14.10
CA ASP A 447 14.29 -33.58 15.55
C ASP A 447 14.59 -34.87 16.33
N PRO A 448 15.70 -34.95 17.09
CA PRO A 448 16.02 -36.12 17.90
C PRO A 448 15.06 -36.32 19.09
N TRP A 449 14.26 -35.30 19.43
CA TRP A 449 13.30 -35.30 20.53
C TRP A 449 11.85 -35.25 20.03
N LYS A 450 11.51 -36.18 19.13
CA LYS A 450 10.13 -36.44 18.73
C LYS A 450 9.26 -36.82 19.94
N ILE A 451 7.96 -36.60 19.82
CA ILE A 451 7.03 -36.84 20.93
C ILE A 451 7.07 -38.30 21.39
N GLU A 452 7.33 -39.25 20.49
CA GLU A 452 7.49 -40.68 20.78
C GLU A 452 8.72 -40.93 21.67
N VAL A 453 9.87 -40.33 21.33
CA VAL A 453 11.12 -40.47 22.09
C VAL A 453 10.98 -39.85 23.49
N ILE A 454 10.33 -38.67 23.57
CA ILE A 454 10.03 -38.02 24.85
C ILE A 454 9.08 -38.91 25.68
N TYR A 455 8.03 -39.46 25.07
CA TYR A 455 7.06 -40.33 25.72
C TYR A 455 7.73 -41.61 26.26
N GLU A 456 8.55 -42.29 25.46
CA GLU A 456 9.30 -43.48 25.88
C GLU A 456 10.25 -43.18 27.05
N SER A 457 10.97 -42.06 26.98
CA SER A 457 11.89 -41.65 28.04
C SER A 457 11.15 -41.33 29.35
N VAL A 458 10.01 -40.63 29.27
CA VAL A 458 9.18 -40.35 30.45
C VAL A 458 8.57 -41.63 31.01
N ARG A 459 8.12 -42.57 30.16
CA ARG A 459 7.63 -43.89 30.59
C ARG A 459 8.70 -44.70 31.32
N ARG A 460 9.95 -44.68 30.83
CA ARG A 460 11.09 -45.29 31.52
C ARG A 460 11.23 -44.71 32.93
N LEU A 461 11.22 -43.37 33.04
CA LEU A 461 11.34 -42.70 34.35
C LEU A 461 10.16 -42.98 35.29
N VAL A 462 8.93 -43.10 34.77
CA VAL A 462 7.76 -43.55 35.55
C VAL A 462 8.01 -44.94 36.12
N THR A 463 8.45 -45.87 35.26
CA THR A 463 8.71 -47.27 35.64
C THR A 463 9.80 -47.36 36.70
N GLU A 464 10.91 -46.67 36.48
CA GLU A 464 12.01 -46.61 37.46
C GLU A 464 11.57 -45.97 38.78
N SER A 465 10.71 -44.95 38.73
CA SER A 465 10.18 -44.32 39.94
C SER A 465 9.29 -45.25 40.75
N LEU A 466 8.44 -46.05 40.08
CA LEU A 466 7.60 -47.06 40.73
C LEU A 466 8.43 -48.19 41.34
N ASN A 467 9.52 -48.56 40.67
CA ASN A 467 10.40 -49.66 41.09
C ASN A 467 11.33 -49.28 42.25
N THR A 468 11.83 -48.05 42.26
CA THR A 468 12.79 -47.57 43.28
C THR A 468 12.11 -46.83 44.43
N GLY A 469 10.88 -46.35 44.24
CA GLY A 469 10.20 -45.45 45.17
C GLY A 469 10.69 -44.00 45.14
N GLU A 470 11.77 -43.71 44.41
CA GLU A 470 12.27 -42.36 44.20
C GLU A 470 11.52 -41.69 43.04
N ASN A 471 11.01 -40.47 43.23
CA ASN A 471 10.35 -39.76 42.14
C ASN A 471 11.36 -39.14 41.17
N ARG A 472 11.67 -39.87 40.09
CA ARG A 472 12.61 -39.46 39.03
C ARG A 472 12.03 -38.47 38.04
N LEU A 473 10.72 -38.19 38.10
CA LEU A 473 10.07 -37.17 37.28
C LEU A 473 10.19 -35.76 37.87
N LEU A 474 10.78 -35.60 39.06
CA LEU A 474 11.02 -34.27 39.61
C LEU A 474 11.98 -33.49 38.72
N GLY A 475 11.68 -32.21 38.46
CA GLY A 475 12.51 -31.36 37.61
C GLY A 475 13.98 -31.30 38.06
N LYS A 476 14.23 -31.34 39.38
CA LYS A 476 15.60 -31.41 39.95
C LYS A 476 16.33 -32.71 39.58
N TYR A 477 15.61 -33.85 39.56
CA TYR A 477 16.20 -35.13 39.17
C TYR A 477 16.51 -35.13 37.67
N ALA A 478 15.52 -34.77 36.86
CA ALA A 478 15.61 -34.77 35.40
C ALA A 478 16.69 -33.79 34.89
N SER A 479 16.79 -32.57 35.46
CA SER A 479 17.81 -31.61 35.07
C SER A 479 19.24 -32.03 35.46
N THR A 480 19.39 -33.00 36.36
CA THR A 480 20.70 -33.49 36.81
C THR A 480 21.11 -34.75 36.05
N HIS A 481 20.19 -35.72 35.92
CA HIS A 481 20.47 -37.06 35.39
C HIS A 481 20.01 -37.27 33.95
N GLU A 482 19.05 -36.47 33.47
CA GLU A 482 18.41 -36.59 32.15
C GLU A 482 18.50 -35.27 31.37
N LYS A 483 19.68 -34.62 31.40
CA LYS A 483 19.90 -33.24 30.91
C LYS A 483 19.35 -33.01 29.50
N GLY A 484 19.65 -33.91 28.56
CA GLY A 484 19.20 -33.80 27.17
C GLY A 484 17.69 -33.77 27.06
N LEU A 485 17.02 -34.73 27.71
CA LEU A 485 15.55 -34.81 27.76
C LEU A 485 14.95 -33.58 28.45
N TYR A 486 15.50 -33.18 29.60
CA TYR A 486 15.00 -32.04 30.37
C TYR A 486 15.05 -30.73 29.56
N HIS A 487 16.19 -30.46 28.92
CA HIS A 487 16.36 -29.25 28.11
C HIS A 487 15.49 -29.28 26.86
N ALA A 488 15.42 -30.40 26.16
CA ALA A 488 14.56 -30.55 24.99
C ALA A 488 13.07 -30.32 25.32
N VAL A 489 12.60 -30.93 26.41
CA VAL A 489 11.23 -30.77 26.88
C VAL A 489 10.92 -29.33 27.30
N CYS A 490 11.85 -28.66 28.01
CA CYS A 490 11.66 -27.25 28.38
C CYS A 490 11.70 -26.32 27.16
N ALA A 491 12.56 -26.59 26.18
CA ALA A 491 12.61 -25.82 24.94
C ALA A 491 11.31 -25.94 24.14
N LYS A 492 10.75 -27.17 24.05
CA LYS A 492 9.56 -27.48 23.24
C LYS A 492 8.24 -27.09 23.90
N TYR A 493 8.14 -27.19 25.23
CA TYR A 493 6.89 -26.99 25.98
C TYR A 493 6.98 -25.88 27.04
N GLY A 494 8.05 -25.09 27.03
CA GLY A 494 8.30 -23.96 27.93
C GLY A 494 8.85 -24.36 29.30
N TYR A 495 8.32 -25.43 29.91
CA TYR A 495 8.78 -25.93 31.20
C TYR A 495 8.48 -27.41 31.38
N TRP A 496 9.28 -28.06 32.25
CA TRP A 496 9.26 -29.51 32.45
C TRP A 496 7.87 -30.10 32.76
N THR A 497 7.09 -29.47 33.64
CA THR A 497 5.76 -29.97 34.01
C THR A 497 4.72 -29.87 32.89
N ALA A 498 4.83 -28.87 31.99
CA ALA A 498 3.98 -28.82 30.79
C ALA A 498 4.31 -29.97 29.83
N GLY A 499 5.60 -30.27 29.66
CA GLY A 499 6.04 -31.42 28.87
C GLY A 499 5.54 -32.75 29.40
N LEU A 500 5.61 -32.97 30.72
CA LEU A 500 5.05 -34.16 31.36
C LEU A 500 3.53 -34.28 31.12
N LEU A 501 2.78 -33.18 31.25
CA LEU A 501 1.35 -33.17 30.96
C LEU A 501 1.06 -33.51 29.49
N LYS A 502 1.90 -33.02 28.56
CA LYS A 502 1.75 -33.29 27.12
C LYS A 502 1.87 -34.77 26.80
N VAL A 503 2.67 -35.52 27.56
CA VAL A 503 2.81 -36.98 27.44
C VAL A 503 1.92 -37.76 28.40
N GLY A 504 0.93 -37.09 29.02
CA GLY A 504 -0.11 -37.72 29.82
C GLY A 504 0.23 -37.95 31.30
N VAL A 505 1.25 -37.29 31.84
CA VAL A 505 1.70 -37.47 33.23
C VAL A 505 1.54 -36.17 34.05
N ASP A 506 0.64 -36.19 35.03
CA ASP A 506 0.53 -35.14 36.05
C ASP A 506 1.54 -35.41 37.18
N LEU A 507 2.60 -34.59 37.23
CA LEU A 507 3.66 -34.71 38.22
C LEU A 507 3.13 -34.62 39.66
N LYS A 508 2.17 -33.73 39.94
CA LYS A 508 1.66 -33.51 41.30
C LYS A 508 0.88 -34.73 41.76
N GLN A 509 -0.01 -35.25 40.91
CA GLN A 509 -0.77 -36.47 41.20
C GLN A 509 0.16 -37.67 41.36
N PHE A 510 1.10 -37.86 40.44
CA PHE A 510 2.07 -38.95 40.51
C PHE A 510 2.92 -38.90 41.79
N THR A 511 3.40 -37.71 42.16
CA THR A 511 4.16 -37.50 43.41
C THR A 511 3.33 -37.87 44.64
N ASN A 512 2.06 -37.49 44.66
CA ASN A 512 1.16 -37.81 45.77
C ASN A 512 0.87 -39.31 45.87
N GLN A 513 0.69 -39.99 44.74
CA GLN A 513 0.49 -41.43 44.69
C GLN A 513 1.71 -42.21 45.17
N LEU A 514 2.92 -41.81 44.74
CA LEU A 514 4.17 -42.41 45.24
C LEU A 514 4.32 -42.27 46.76
N LYS A 515 4.09 -41.06 47.30
CA LYS A 515 4.12 -40.81 48.76
C LYS A 515 3.09 -41.65 49.52
N THR A 516 1.90 -41.81 48.96
CA THR A 516 0.83 -42.61 49.56
C THR A 516 1.20 -44.10 49.56
N ARG A 517 1.74 -44.61 48.46
CA ARG A 517 2.29 -45.98 48.34
C ARG A 517 3.38 -46.23 49.38
N GLU A 518 4.36 -45.34 49.52
CA GLU A 518 5.45 -45.44 50.50
C GLU A 518 4.93 -45.45 51.95
N SER A 519 3.97 -44.56 52.26
CA SER A 519 3.31 -44.49 53.57
C SER A 519 2.56 -45.79 53.89
N MET A 520 1.84 -46.36 52.92
CA MET A 520 1.14 -47.64 53.08
C MET A 520 2.11 -48.81 53.26
N GLN A 521 3.19 -48.86 52.49
CA GLN A 521 4.21 -49.90 52.59
C GLN A 521 4.89 -49.86 53.96
N THR A 522 5.21 -48.66 54.45
CA THR A 522 5.73 -48.45 55.81
C THR A 522 4.72 -48.86 56.88
N ALA A 523 3.43 -48.59 56.68
CA ALA A 523 2.38 -49.00 57.60
C ALA A 523 2.19 -50.52 57.65
N PHE A 524 2.31 -51.21 56.51
CA PHE A 524 2.25 -52.66 56.44
C PHE A 524 3.45 -53.30 57.15
N HIS A 525 4.67 -52.86 56.82
CA HIS A 525 5.89 -53.26 57.51
C HIS A 525 5.75 -53.10 59.04
N SER A 526 5.36 -51.90 59.48
CA SER A 526 5.22 -51.58 60.91
C SER A 526 4.16 -52.43 61.60
N PHE A 527 3.05 -52.72 60.90
CA PHE A 527 2.02 -53.61 61.39
C PHE A 527 2.56 -55.03 61.57
N PHE A 528 3.23 -55.56 60.55
CA PHE A 528 3.76 -56.92 60.57
C PHE A 528 4.83 -57.08 61.65
N HIS A 529 5.73 -56.11 61.79
CA HIS A 529 6.72 -56.06 62.87
C HIS A 529 6.06 -56.04 64.26
N GLY A 530 5.05 -55.20 64.44
CA GLY A 530 4.28 -55.14 65.69
C GLY A 530 3.51 -56.43 65.97
N MET A 531 2.99 -57.08 64.94
CA MET A 531 2.34 -58.38 65.04
C MET A 531 3.32 -59.45 65.52
N LEU A 532 4.51 -59.56 64.93
CA LEU A 532 5.52 -60.52 65.39
C LEU A 532 5.83 -60.34 66.89
N LYS A 533 6.02 -59.11 67.36
CA LYS A 533 6.23 -58.82 68.79
C LYS A 533 5.04 -59.19 69.66
N LYS A 534 3.82 -58.95 69.19
CA LYS A 534 2.57 -59.30 69.90
C LYS A 534 2.42 -60.80 70.15
N TYR A 535 2.95 -61.64 69.26
CA TYR A 535 2.96 -63.09 69.40
C TYR A 535 4.31 -63.63 69.91
N GLU A 536 5.00 -62.84 70.75
CA GLU A 536 6.18 -63.22 71.52
C GLU A 536 7.44 -63.60 70.71
N PHE A 537 7.53 -63.17 69.44
CA PHE A 537 8.79 -63.30 68.70
C PHE A 537 9.86 -62.36 69.25
N THR A 538 11.08 -62.88 69.40
CA THR A 538 12.23 -62.13 69.91
C THR A 538 13.02 -61.50 68.77
N GLU A 539 13.04 -60.16 68.71
CA GLU A 539 13.86 -59.41 67.77
C GLU A 539 15.32 -59.32 68.24
N LEU A 540 16.26 -59.78 67.43
CA LEU A 540 17.69 -59.71 67.70
C LEU A 540 18.35 -58.61 66.86
N LYS A 541 19.35 -57.93 67.42
CA LYS A 541 20.08 -56.85 66.72
C LYS A 541 21.07 -57.37 65.67
N ASN A 542 21.55 -58.60 65.82
CA ASN A 542 22.57 -59.20 64.95
C ASN A 542 22.01 -60.47 64.28
N PRO A 543 21.94 -60.52 62.94
CA PRO A 543 21.41 -61.67 62.21
C PRO A 543 22.11 -63.00 62.52
N LYS A 544 23.41 -62.98 62.82
CA LYS A 544 24.17 -64.20 63.18
C LYS A 544 23.67 -64.89 64.44
N ARG A 545 22.88 -64.21 65.27
CA ARG A 545 22.32 -64.75 66.53
C ARG A 545 20.95 -65.38 66.35
N VAL A 546 20.35 -65.29 65.15
CA VAL A 546 19.08 -65.94 64.84
C VAL A 546 19.36 -67.40 64.50
N THR A 547 19.16 -68.29 65.46
CA THR A 547 19.55 -69.71 65.33
C THR A 547 18.42 -70.69 65.62
N LYS A 548 17.24 -70.21 66.04
CA LYS A 548 16.10 -71.07 66.39
C LYS A 548 14.75 -70.39 66.13
N GLU A 549 13.69 -71.19 66.20
CA GLU A 549 12.30 -70.73 66.08
C GLU A 549 11.97 -69.60 67.07
N GLY A 550 11.07 -68.71 66.65
CA GLY A 550 10.66 -67.53 67.44
C GLY A 550 11.65 -66.36 67.43
N GLN A 551 12.83 -66.48 66.82
CA GLN A 551 13.81 -65.39 66.70
C GLN A 551 13.82 -64.79 65.29
N PHE A 552 13.97 -63.47 65.21
CA PHE A 552 14.12 -62.78 63.92
C PHE A 552 14.98 -61.52 64.04
N THR A 553 15.43 -60.98 62.90
CA THR A 553 15.95 -59.61 62.80
C THR A 553 15.16 -58.81 61.79
N CYS A 554 15.09 -57.49 61.98
CA CYS A 554 14.35 -56.57 61.14
C CYS A 554 15.29 -55.55 60.48
N ARG A 555 15.28 -55.48 59.14
CA ARG A 555 16.09 -54.52 58.34
C ARG A 555 17.56 -54.44 58.79
N LYS A 556 18.20 -55.60 58.95
CA LYS A 556 19.62 -55.73 59.25
C LYS A 556 20.32 -56.44 58.12
N GLU A 557 21.55 -56.01 57.83
CA GLU A 557 22.35 -56.59 56.76
C GLU A 557 22.71 -58.05 57.05
N VAL A 558 22.36 -58.92 56.11
CA VAL A 558 22.68 -60.35 56.07
C VAL A 558 23.58 -60.57 54.86
N LYS A 559 24.88 -60.77 55.13
CA LYS A 559 25.94 -60.84 54.11
C LYS A 559 25.94 -59.60 53.19
N SER A 560 25.28 -59.66 52.03
CA SER A 560 25.29 -58.64 50.98
C SER A 560 23.91 -58.05 50.67
N THR A 561 22.91 -58.34 51.51
CA THR A 561 21.52 -57.86 51.32
C THR A 561 20.89 -57.50 52.66
N VAL A 562 19.81 -56.70 52.62
CA VAL A 562 19.09 -56.25 53.82
C VAL A 562 17.65 -56.77 53.73
N PRO A 563 17.36 -57.98 54.23
CA PRO A 563 15.99 -58.49 54.28
C PRO A 563 15.13 -57.69 55.26
N GLU A 564 13.82 -57.64 54.98
CA GLU A 564 12.86 -56.96 55.83
C GLU A 564 12.68 -57.70 57.16
N PHE A 565 12.43 -59.01 57.12
CA PHE A 565 12.40 -59.89 58.28
C PHE A 565 13.18 -61.18 58.02
N TYR A 566 14.31 -61.36 58.71
CA TYR A 566 15.15 -62.55 58.61
C TYR A 566 14.90 -63.50 59.78
N PHE A 567 14.48 -64.74 59.49
CA PHE A 567 14.33 -65.84 60.43
C PHE A 567 15.42 -66.89 60.19
N TRP A 568 15.51 -67.88 61.08
CA TRP A 568 16.55 -68.92 60.99
C TRP A 568 16.39 -69.83 59.76
N ASP A 569 15.17 -70.06 59.30
CA ASP A 569 14.80 -70.97 58.20
C ASP A 569 14.27 -70.26 56.94
N LYS A 570 13.93 -68.96 57.04
CA LYS A 570 13.22 -68.23 55.98
C LYS A 570 13.45 -66.73 56.04
N ILE A 571 13.14 -66.06 54.93
CA ILE A 571 13.00 -64.59 54.88
C ILE A 571 11.52 -64.27 54.64
N ILE A 572 11.01 -63.26 55.34
CA ILE A 572 9.66 -62.74 55.12
C ILE A 572 9.76 -61.27 54.67
N GLU A 573 9.11 -60.96 53.55
CA GLU A 573 9.00 -59.61 52.99
C GLU A 573 7.51 -59.22 52.95
N THR A 574 7.18 -58.00 53.36
CA THR A 574 5.84 -57.44 53.20
C THR A 574 5.80 -56.59 51.95
N ARG A 575 4.79 -56.75 51.09
CA ARG A 575 4.63 -55.94 49.87
C ARG A 575 3.17 -55.59 49.64
N LEU A 576 2.87 -54.37 49.21
CA LEU A 576 1.48 -53.99 48.92
C LEU A 576 0.84 -54.72 47.72
N GLY A 577 1.64 -55.34 46.87
CA GLY A 577 1.19 -56.10 45.70
C GLY A 577 2.38 -56.62 44.90
N TYR A 578 2.09 -57.30 43.80
CA TYR A 578 3.07 -57.85 42.86
C TYR A 578 2.60 -57.59 41.43
N HIS A 579 3.53 -57.24 40.54
CA HIS A 579 3.31 -57.12 39.10
C HIS A 579 4.36 -57.96 38.38
N ASP A 580 4.01 -58.57 37.24
CA ASP A 580 4.93 -59.47 36.51
C ASP A 580 6.20 -58.78 36.01
N ASP A 581 6.13 -57.46 35.84
CA ASP A 581 7.23 -56.57 35.42
C ASP A 581 8.04 -55.97 36.60
N GLU A 582 7.81 -56.42 37.84
CA GLU A 582 8.61 -55.98 38.99
C GLU A 582 10.07 -56.49 38.87
N PRO A 583 11.10 -55.68 39.18
CA PRO A 583 12.50 -56.09 39.02
C PRO A 583 12.84 -57.36 39.81
N LYS A 584 13.15 -58.45 39.09
CA LYS A 584 13.48 -59.76 39.68
C LYS A 584 14.74 -59.74 40.54
N GLU A 585 15.67 -58.83 40.26
CA GLU A 585 16.97 -58.71 40.93
C GLU A 585 16.90 -58.63 42.46
N ASN A 586 15.89 -57.95 43.02
CA ASN A 586 15.77 -57.80 44.47
C ASN A 586 15.40 -59.12 45.16
N ILE A 587 14.57 -59.95 44.52
CA ILE A 587 14.22 -61.28 45.03
C ILE A 587 15.40 -62.25 44.79
N GLU A 588 16.05 -62.18 43.63
CA GLU A 588 17.23 -63.00 43.33
C GLU A 588 18.36 -62.79 44.35
N LYS A 589 18.62 -61.55 44.78
CA LYS A 589 19.59 -61.25 45.84
C LYS A 589 19.26 -61.91 47.16
N LEU A 590 17.97 -62.10 47.49
CA LEU A 590 17.54 -62.75 48.71
C LEU A 590 17.67 -64.28 48.64
N LYS A 591 17.52 -64.88 47.44
CA LYS A 591 17.61 -66.35 47.26
C LYS A 591 18.96 -66.91 47.71
N ALA A 592 20.04 -66.15 47.54
CA ALA A 592 21.38 -66.56 47.96
C ALA A 592 21.58 -66.73 49.49
N HIS A 593 20.58 -66.37 50.31
CA HIS A 593 20.70 -66.33 51.78
C HIS A 593 19.67 -67.18 52.53
N THR A 594 18.71 -67.81 51.84
CA THR A 594 17.71 -68.68 52.48
C THR A 594 17.13 -69.71 51.50
N GLY A 595 16.64 -70.84 52.02
CA GLY A 595 15.92 -71.85 51.23
C GLY A 595 14.44 -71.50 50.99
N MET A 596 13.89 -70.52 51.72
CA MET A 596 12.49 -70.12 51.61
C MET A 596 12.31 -68.60 51.77
N ILE A 597 11.65 -67.97 50.80
CA ILE A 597 11.23 -66.56 50.86
C ILE A 597 9.71 -66.52 50.87
N ILE A 598 9.12 -65.87 51.87
CA ILE A 598 7.68 -65.65 51.97
C ILE A 598 7.40 -64.18 51.70
N ILE A 599 6.72 -63.89 50.59
CA ILE A 599 6.23 -62.55 50.26
C ILE A 599 4.78 -62.47 50.70
N VAL A 600 4.52 -61.65 51.72
CA VAL A 600 3.20 -61.45 52.28
C VAL A 600 2.59 -60.19 51.68
N THR A 601 1.45 -60.34 51.01
CA THR A 601 0.70 -59.22 50.42
C THR A 601 -0.61 -58.97 51.18
N PRO A 602 -1.21 -57.76 51.15
CA PRO A 602 -2.52 -57.55 51.76
C PRO A 602 -3.61 -58.44 51.14
N ASP A 603 -3.52 -58.66 49.82
CA ASP A 603 -4.49 -59.38 49.01
C ASP A 603 -3.81 -60.05 47.78
N GLY A 604 -4.58 -60.81 46.99
CA GLY A 604 -4.12 -61.55 45.81
C GLY A 604 -4.10 -63.07 46.00
N ASP A 605 -3.66 -63.81 44.98
CA ASP A 605 -3.62 -65.27 45.01
C ASP A 605 -2.33 -65.83 45.61
N LYS A 606 -2.43 -66.96 46.32
CA LYS A 606 -1.26 -67.70 46.77
C LYS A 606 -0.59 -68.38 45.58
N ALA A 607 0.72 -68.16 45.45
CA ALA A 607 1.53 -68.78 44.41
C ALA A 607 2.86 -69.26 44.99
N LEU A 608 3.28 -70.47 44.63
CA LEU A 608 4.60 -71.01 44.99
C LEU A 608 5.43 -71.13 43.71
N THR A 609 6.54 -70.38 43.65
CA THR A 609 7.54 -70.57 42.60
C THR A 609 8.60 -71.53 43.10
N SER A 610 8.72 -72.67 42.43
CA SER A 610 9.65 -73.76 42.81
C SER A 610 10.99 -73.60 42.08
N GLY A 611 12.09 -73.80 42.82
CA GLY A 611 13.50 -73.68 42.37
C GLY A 611 14.45 -74.06 43.53
N GLU A 612 15.75 -73.76 43.44
CA GLU A 612 16.71 -74.02 44.54
C GLU A 612 16.31 -73.33 45.86
N THR A 613 15.74 -72.11 45.76
CA THR A 613 15.06 -71.41 46.85
C THR A 613 13.57 -71.29 46.51
N GLY A 614 12.70 -71.76 47.41
CA GLY A 614 11.25 -71.61 47.24
C GLY A 614 10.81 -70.17 47.49
N VAL A 615 9.99 -69.61 46.59
CA VAL A 615 9.37 -68.29 46.79
C VAL A 615 7.86 -68.47 46.93
N LEU A 616 7.36 -68.35 48.16
CA LEU A 616 5.94 -68.41 48.48
C LEU A 616 5.36 -67.00 48.53
N ARG A 617 4.46 -66.69 47.61
CA ARG A 617 3.61 -65.50 47.65
C ARG A 617 2.29 -65.88 48.30
N ILE A 618 1.87 -65.12 49.29
CA ILE A 618 0.68 -65.46 50.06
C ILE A 618 -0.05 -64.19 50.53
N PRO A 619 -1.37 -64.06 50.26
CA PRO A 619 -2.14 -62.96 50.80
C PRO A 619 -2.26 -63.08 52.32
N PHE A 620 -2.33 -61.96 53.02
CA PHE A 620 -2.23 -61.91 54.47
C PHE A 620 -3.32 -62.72 55.16
N HIS A 621 -4.54 -62.74 54.61
CA HIS A 621 -5.63 -63.54 55.15
C HIS A 621 -5.31 -65.04 55.12
N GLN A 622 -4.62 -65.52 54.09
CA GLN A 622 -4.20 -66.91 53.96
C GLN A 622 -2.94 -67.19 54.79
N PHE A 623 -2.03 -66.23 54.88
CA PHE A 623 -0.88 -66.29 55.79
C PHE A 623 -1.34 -66.46 57.25
N VAL A 624 -2.38 -65.74 57.68
CA VAL A 624 -2.99 -65.90 59.01
C VAL A 624 -3.61 -67.29 59.20
N LYS A 625 -4.29 -67.84 58.17
CA LYS A 625 -4.85 -69.21 58.23
C LYS A 625 -3.76 -70.27 58.35
N GLU A 626 -2.65 -70.11 57.62
CA GLU A 626 -1.53 -71.05 57.55
C GLU A 626 -0.42 -70.76 58.56
N SER A 627 -0.61 -69.78 59.45
CA SER A 627 0.45 -69.26 60.30
C SER A 627 1.04 -70.31 61.25
N LYS A 628 0.25 -71.31 61.68
CA LYS A 628 0.76 -72.38 62.53
C LYS A 628 1.85 -73.19 61.81
N THR A 629 1.69 -73.39 60.51
CA THR A 629 2.67 -74.10 59.67
C THR A 629 3.82 -73.18 59.27
N LEU A 630 3.53 -71.92 58.93
CA LEU A 630 4.54 -70.99 58.42
C LEU A 630 5.40 -70.34 59.51
N LEU A 631 4.84 -70.08 60.69
CA LEU A 631 5.47 -69.37 61.80
C LEU A 631 5.58 -70.19 63.10
N GLY A 632 4.98 -71.39 63.16
CA GLY A 632 4.91 -72.19 64.40
C GLY A 632 3.83 -71.73 65.39
N VAL A 633 3.14 -70.61 65.12
CA VAL A 633 2.11 -70.04 66.00
C VAL A 633 0.79 -69.78 65.27
N LYS A 634 -0.34 -69.96 65.95
CA LYS A 634 -1.67 -69.68 65.39
C LYS A 634 -2.06 -68.21 65.60
N LEU A 635 -2.03 -67.43 64.53
CA LEU A 635 -2.47 -66.03 64.52
C LEU A 635 -3.99 -65.95 64.58
N ARG A 636 -4.53 -64.91 65.23
CA ARG A 636 -5.98 -64.69 65.32
C ARG A 636 -6.50 -64.13 63.99
N HIS A 637 -7.68 -64.59 63.57
CA HIS A 637 -8.36 -64.07 62.36
C HIS A 637 -8.60 -62.54 62.42
N THR A 638 -8.72 -61.96 63.62
CA THR A 638 -8.87 -60.53 63.86
C THR A 638 -7.67 -59.69 63.40
N GLU A 639 -6.50 -60.30 63.19
CA GLU A 639 -5.34 -59.59 62.63
C GLU A 639 -5.59 -59.11 61.19
N VAL A 640 -6.39 -59.86 60.40
CA VAL A 640 -6.76 -59.47 59.04
C VAL A 640 -7.53 -58.14 59.05
N GLN A 641 -8.50 -58.01 59.94
CA GLN A 641 -9.25 -56.77 60.13
C GLN A 641 -8.35 -55.64 60.66
N SER A 642 -7.37 -55.97 61.51
CA SER A 642 -6.43 -55.01 62.08
C SER A 642 -5.48 -54.43 61.02
N LEU A 643 -4.97 -55.26 60.11
CA LEU A 643 -4.19 -54.80 58.95
C LEU A 643 -5.04 -53.92 58.03
N SER A 644 -6.26 -54.37 57.69
CA SER A 644 -7.21 -53.60 56.88
C SER A 644 -7.46 -52.21 57.49
N ASN A 645 -7.73 -52.11 58.79
CA ASN A 645 -7.91 -50.83 59.47
C ASN A 645 -6.63 -49.96 59.48
N LYS A 646 -5.45 -50.57 59.63
CA LYS A 646 -4.16 -49.86 59.61
C LYS A 646 -3.86 -49.25 58.24
N LEU A 647 -4.14 -49.99 57.16
CA LEU A 647 -3.95 -49.54 55.79
C LEU A 647 -5.04 -48.53 55.36
N LYS A 648 -6.31 -48.73 55.77
CA LYS A 648 -7.41 -47.77 55.52
C LYS A 648 -7.16 -46.40 56.13
N ARG A 649 -6.56 -46.31 57.33
CA ARG A 649 -6.13 -45.02 57.93
C ARG A 649 -5.05 -44.30 57.12
N LYS A 650 -4.43 -44.97 56.14
CA LYS A 650 -3.39 -44.45 55.25
C LYS A 650 -3.86 -44.30 53.80
N LEU A 651 -5.02 -44.88 53.46
CA LEU A 651 -5.70 -44.68 52.19
C LEU A 651 -6.37 -43.29 52.19
N PHE A 652 -6.29 -42.60 51.06
CA PHE A 652 -7.05 -41.38 50.82
C PHE A 652 -8.53 -41.74 50.64
N TRP A 653 -9.28 -41.72 51.74
CA TRP A 653 -10.68 -41.29 51.78
C TRP A 653 -10.88 -40.55 53.11
N ASN A 654 -10.57 -39.26 53.07
CA ASN A 654 -11.43 -38.20 53.58
C ASN A 654 -11.66 -37.23 52.42
#